data_AF-A0A7X0FP70-F1
#
_entry.id   AF-A0A7X0FP70-F1
#
_cell.length_a   1.000
_cell.length_b   1.000
_cell.length_c   1.000
_cell.angle_alpha   90.00
_cell.angle_beta   90.00
_cell.angle_gamma   90.00
#
_symmetry.space_group_name_H-M   'P 1'
#
loop_
_entity.id
_entity.type
_entity.pdbx_description
1 polymer ?
#
loop_
_entity_poly.entity_id
_entity_poly.type
_entity_poly.pdbx_seq_one_letter_code
_entity_poly.pdbx_strand_id
1 'polypeptide(L)'
;MAAPRTIPLTGPVIIRIVTALALALALALGLVAAAVPAAAAVPASTTPEPTPTPGSTVRGECAVPVPDEYSARVECGELLVLQRRGVDPEDERLMSLPYAVISSTSAEPAADPLVVPTTGGLGADSLSALEYFLTDGAWATASRDVILIEQRGDLLAEPSLDCPEVSVENLTVDGVYLTGTARVEQRQSLLAQCRERLIADGVDLGAYATRAAVSDLAALRSALGYETWNLYGVGYGSRLALTVMRGEVQGLRSVILDGPYPLQRDIAANAPASLAEAVGRLVFTCEADAACAERYPDLGAMIQSVLATAADTPYELVVDAPSGEAIRLELDDTALARGLVRSLADASLVPTLPFVIDQLARGNADAAVPLAQQLVDADGQGSEGLLLSQQCAEVLPFTDQAAVDEAYAADPIAAHLGGSDLFADCATWDVAALGERESEAVESEIPTLVTVGGFDPLTPFPAGEATVRTLSAGTLSLFSRLSHGAVWQSDVNDCAAVVAAQFLDNPGADPEASCIQEQPAVVYATTASIDPTSALYRLERDLVQQREVLPIALLAITLLLMIGTLVYGIVVALGRRVRLRGDIPAGAVMAAVTASAFNLAYAVGLALVFALSDPMTRALGIPAAAWPMLLLPFAGIVMAILLVVLLVRAWVQDDGTLAHRIVLSVSAAGSLGFTVWLLAHGLLML
;
A
#
# COMPACT_ATOMS: atom_id res chain seq x y z
N MET A 1 5.62 21.85 -32.72
CA MET A 1 6.62 20.89 -33.22
C MET A 1 7.95 21.17 -32.54
N ALA A 2 8.19 20.53 -31.39
CA ALA A 2 9.46 20.58 -30.67
C ALA A 2 10.18 19.24 -30.86
N ALA A 3 11.47 19.28 -31.17
CA ALA A 3 12.29 18.08 -31.39
C ALA A 3 12.43 17.26 -30.10
N PRO A 4 12.47 15.91 -30.17
CA PRO A 4 12.67 15.07 -28.99
C PRO A 4 14.08 15.27 -28.43
N ARG A 5 14.16 15.63 -27.15
CA ARG A 5 15.42 15.68 -26.40
C ARG A 5 15.88 14.24 -26.14
N THR A 6 17.00 13.87 -26.75
CA THR A 6 17.74 12.65 -26.43
C THR A 6 18.34 12.78 -25.03
N ILE A 7 17.88 11.98 -24.07
CA ILE A 7 18.47 11.89 -22.73
C ILE A 7 19.79 11.10 -22.85
N PRO A 8 20.95 11.66 -22.47
CA PRO A 8 22.20 10.93 -22.48
C PRO A 8 22.20 9.90 -21.33
N LEU A 9 22.49 8.65 -21.67
CA LEU A 9 22.68 7.56 -20.70
C LEU A 9 23.89 7.87 -19.80
N THR A 10 23.64 8.21 -18.54
CA THR A 10 24.69 8.39 -17.53
C THR A 10 25.11 7.04 -16.92
N GLY A 11 26.38 6.93 -16.48
CA GLY A 11 26.98 5.73 -15.88
C GLY A 11 26.14 4.91 -14.88
N PRO A 12 25.36 5.51 -13.95
CA PRO A 12 24.51 4.74 -13.02
C PRO A 12 23.38 3.95 -13.70
N VAL A 13 22.88 4.39 -14.87
CA VAL A 13 21.83 3.67 -15.63
C VAL A 13 22.41 2.42 -16.30
N ILE A 14 23.63 2.51 -16.81
CA ILE A 14 24.34 1.36 -17.40
C ILE A 14 24.68 0.33 -16.32
N ILE A 15 25.08 0.79 -15.12
CA ILE A 15 25.35 -0.10 -13.98
C ILE A 15 24.09 -0.86 -13.56
N ARG A 16 22.92 -0.19 -13.48
CA ARG A 16 21.62 -0.83 -13.17
C ARG A 16 21.17 -1.83 -14.24
N ILE A 17 21.40 -1.54 -15.52
CA ILE A 17 21.09 -2.46 -16.63
C ILE A 17 21.99 -3.71 -16.58
N VAL A 18 23.28 -3.54 -16.28
CA VAL A 18 24.24 -4.64 -16.18
C VAL A 18 24.00 -5.50 -14.94
N THR A 19 23.64 -4.92 -13.79
CA THR A 19 23.28 -5.70 -12.59
C THR A 19 21.96 -6.45 -12.75
N ALA A 20 20.95 -5.87 -13.41
CA ALA A 20 19.69 -6.57 -13.69
C ALA A 20 19.88 -7.77 -14.65
N LEU A 21 20.69 -7.60 -15.70
CA LEU A 21 21.05 -8.69 -16.62
C LEU A 21 21.91 -9.78 -15.94
N ALA A 22 22.78 -9.40 -15.00
CA ALA A 22 23.59 -10.34 -14.23
C ALA A 22 22.77 -11.11 -13.19
N LEU A 23 21.77 -10.47 -12.54
CA LEU A 23 20.86 -11.13 -11.59
C LEU A 23 19.94 -12.13 -12.30
N ALA A 24 19.40 -11.76 -13.47
CA ALA A 24 18.57 -12.66 -14.29
C ALA A 24 19.37 -13.87 -14.80
N LEU A 25 20.67 -13.70 -15.09
CA LEU A 25 21.56 -14.81 -15.47
C LEU A 25 22.01 -15.65 -14.27
N ALA A 26 22.12 -15.07 -13.07
CA ALA A 26 22.46 -15.76 -11.83
C ALA A 26 21.29 -16.58 -11.27
N LEU A 27 20.05 -16.08 -11.35
CA LEU A 27 18.84 -16.83 -11.01
C LEU A 27 18.60 -18.02 -11.95
N ALA A 28 19.02 -17.94 -13.21
CA ALA A 28 18.91 -19.04 -14.17
C ALA A 28 19.93 -20.18 -13.96
N LEU A 29 20.95 -19.98 -13.12
CA LEU A 29 22.04 -20.95 -12.87
C LEU A 29 22.16 -21.42 -11.41
N GLY A 30 21.31 -20.94 -10.51
CA GLY A 30 21.39 -21.19 -9.07
C GLY A 30 20.31 -22.11 -8.52
N LEU A 31 20.13 -23.31 -9.08
CA LEU A 31 19.39 -24.39 -8.45
C LEU A 31 20.30 -25.61 -8.31
N VAL A 32 20.88 -25.78 -7.12
CA VAL A 32 21.08 -27.02 -6.33
C VAL A 32 22.26 -26.88 -5.35
N ALA A 33 22.00 -27.31 -4.11
CA ALA A 33 22.87 -27.54 -2.93
C ALA A 33 23.04 -26.36 -1.96
N ALA A 34 22.89 -26.49 -0.63
CA ALA A 34 22.86 -27.67 0.25
C ALA A 34 22.09 -27.39 1.56
N ALA A 35 21.49 -28.44 2.13
CA ALA A 35 21.07 -28.47 3.52
C ALA A 35 22.30 -28.62 4.44
N VAL A 36 22.39 -27.78 5.48
CA VAL A 36 23.37 -27.86 6.56
C VAL A 36 22.61 -28.22 7.85
N PRO A 37 23.07 -29.20 8.65
CA PRO A 37 22.44 -29.48 9.94
C PRO A 37 22.79 -28.37 10.94
N ALA A 38 21.76 -27.87 11.64
CA ALA A 38 21.92 -26.94 12.75
C ALA A 38 22.78 -27.56 13.86
N ALA A 39 23.82 -26.83 14.27
CA ALA A 39 24.57 -27.13 15.49
C ALA A 39 23.69 -26.78 16.69
N ALA A 40 23.59 -27.71 17.64
CA ALA A 40 22.88 -27.51 18.89
C ALA A 40 23.48 -26.32 19.67
N ALA A 41 22.65 -25.31 19.94
CA ALA A 41 22.98 -24.23 20.84
C ALA A 41 23.13 -24.78 22.27
N VAL A 42 24.20 -24.35 22.93
CA VAL A 42 24.44 -24.58 24.36
C VAL A 42 23.40 -23.76 25.14
N PRO A 43 22.71 -24.32 26.14
CA PRO A 43 21.78 -23.54 26.94
C PRO A 43 22.54 -22.44 27.67
N ALA A 44 22.20 -21.19 27.37
CA ALA A 44 22.62 -20.05 28.15
C ALA A 44 22.06 -20.20 29.57
N SER A 45 22.93 -20.00 30.55
CA SER A 45 22.58 -19.96 31.96
C SER A 45 21.50 -18.91 32.19
N THR A 46 20.32 -19.36 32.63
CA THR A 46 19.21 -18.52 33.06
C THR A 46 19.64 -17.71 34.27
N THR A 47 19.95 -16.44 34.03
CA THR A 47 19.89 -15.42 35.08
C THR A 47 18.42 -15.32 35.48
N PRO A 48 18.06 -15.20 36.77
CA PRO A 48 16.66 -15.12 37.17
C PRO A 48 16.02 -13.93 36.45
N GLU A 49 14.99 -14.21 35.65
CA GLU A 49 14.20 -13.19 34.98
C GLU A 49 13.61 -12.29 36.08
N PRO A 50 13.84 -10.97 36.03
CA PRO A 50 13.28 -10.07 37.02
C PRO A 50 11.75 -10.22 36.99
N THR A 51 11.13 -10.27 38.16
CA THR A 51 9.66 -10.34 38.25
C THR A 51 9.07 -9.18 37.45
N PRO A 52 8.18 -9.45 36.47
CA PRO A 52 7.59 -8.42 35.64
C PRO A 52 6.87 -7.41 36.53
N THR A 53 7.24 -6.13 36.39
CA THR A 53 6.70 -5.03 37.20
C THR A 53 5.97 -4.06 36.28
N PRO A 54 4.72 -3.64 36.58
CA PRO A 54 4.03 -2.64 35.78
C PRO A 54 4.84 -1.35 35.63
N GLY A 55 4.87 -0.80 34.41
CA GLY A 55 5.64 0.39 34.05
C GLY A 55 7.14 0.14 33.84
N SER A 56 7.58 -1.12 33.80
CA SER A 56 8.95 -1.48 33.42
C SER A 56 9.04 -1.94 31.96
N THR A 57 10.23 -1.86 31.38
CA THR A 57 10.50 -2.36 30.03
C THR A 57 11.39 -3.59 30.07
N VAL A 58 11.11 -4.57 29.23
CA VAL A 58 11.96 -5.75 28.99
C VAL A 58 12.57 -5.60 27.60
N ARG A 59 13.90 -5.57 27.50
CA ARG A 59 14.58 -5.55 26.18
C ARG A 59 14.49 -6.93 25.54
N GLY A 60 14.27 -6.96 24.24
CA GLY A 60 14.05 -8.19 23.50
C GLY A 60 14.35 -8.07 22.01
N GLU A 61 14.05 -9.14 21.28
CA GLU A 61 14.03 -9.11 19.81
C GLU A 61 12.90 -8.21 19.32
N CYS A 62 13.04 -7.65 18.13
CA CYS A 62 11.99 -6.83 17.53
C CYS A 62 10.81 -7.70 17.10
N ALA A 63 9.59 -7.26 17.40
CA ALA A 63 8.36 -7.95 16.99
C ALA A 63 8.15 -7.94 15.45
N VAL A 64 8.83 -7.03 14.75
CA VAL A 64 8.86 -6.94 13.29
C VAL A 64 10.28 -7.15 12.76
N PRO A 65 10.44 -7.65 11.52
CA PRO A 65 11.75 -7.77 10.89
C PRO A 65 12.46 -6.42 10.78
N VAL A 66 13.73 -6.38 11.15
CA VAL A 66 14.60 -5.22 10.94
C VAL A 66 15.58 -5.55 9.81
N PRO A 67 15.66 -4.73 8.74
CA PRO A 67 16.64 -4.98 7.69
C PRO A 67 18.07 -4.96 8.26
N ASP A 68 18.90 -5.92 7.82
CA ASP A 68 20.25 -6.15 8.37
C ASP A 68 21.10 -4.86 8.42
N GLU A 69 20.95 -4.00 7.41
CA GLU A 69 21.67 -2.73 7.27
C GLU A 69 21.31 -1.68 8.34
N TYR A 70 20.14 -1.81 8.99
CA TYR A 70 19.66 -0.92 10.06
C TYR A 70 19.71 -1.55 11.46
N SER A 71 20.06 -2.83 11.58
CA SER A 71 20.06 -3.57 12.86
C SER A 71 20.83 -2.87 13.99
N ALA A 72 21.92 -2.17 13.70
CA ALA A 72 22.71 -1.44 14.69
C ALA A 72 22.07 -0.12 15.19
N ARG A 73 20.98 0.33 14.55
CA ARG A 73 20.25 1.57 14.87
C ARG A 73 18.90 1.32 15.52
N VAL A 74 18.49 0.07 15.69
CA VAL A 74 17.17 -0.28 16.23
C VAL A 74 17.34 -1.04 17.53
N GLU A 75 16.79 -0.51 18.61
CA GLU A 75 16.62 -1.22 19.88
C GLU A 75 15.15 -1.55 20.10
N CYS A 76 14.84 -2.78 20.47
CA CYS A 76 13.47 -3.23 20.71
C CYS A 76 13.26 -3.75 22.13
N GLY A 77 12.00 -3.74 22.54
CA GLY A 77 11.58 -4.31 23.80
C GLY A 77 10.07 -4.27 23.97
N GLU A 78 9.65 -4.53 25.18
CA GLU A 78 8.25 -4.58 25.57
C GLU A 78 8.03 -3.70 26.80
N LEU A 79 6.96 -2.91 26.79
CA LEU A 79 6.48 -2.20 27.96
C LEU A 79 5.41 -3.04 28.66
N LEU A 80 5.63 -3.33 29.93
CA LEU A 80 4.68 -4.07 30.74
C LEU A 80 3.72 -3.10 31.43
N VAL A 81 2.41 -3.22 31.19
CA VAL A 81 1.38 -2.37 31.79
C VAL A 81 0.23 -3.18 32.37
N LEU A 82 -0.60 -2.57 33.21
CA LEU A 82 -1.83 -3.19 33.67
C LEU A 82 -2.98 -2.95 32.68
N GLN A 83 -3.77 -3.98 32.41
CA GLN A 83 -5.00 -3.86 31.62
C GLN A 83 -5.93 -2.83 32.24
N ARG A 84 -6.21 -2.97 33.53
CA ARG A 84 -6.94 -1.99 34.33
C ARG A 84 -6.11 -1.55 35.53
N ARG A 85 -6.06 -0.24 35.76
CA ARG A 85 -5.40 0.37 36.93
C ARG A 85 -6.42 0.56 38.05
N GLY A 86 -5.97 0.44 39.31
CA GLY A 86 -6.82 0.70 40.48
C GLY A 86 -7.86 -0.39 40.78
N VAL A 87 -7.63 -1.61 40.28
CA VAL A 87 -8.36 -2.82 40.70
C VAL A 87 -7.63 -3.48 41.87
N ASP A 88 -8.27 -4.46 42.50
CA ASP A 88 -7.61 -5.25 43.54
C ASP A 88 -6.42 -6.04 42.93
N PRO A 89 -5.29 -6.21 43.65
CA PRO A 89 -4.10 -6.88 43.11
C PRO A 89 -4.31 -8.31 42.59
N GLU A 90 -5.36 -8.99 43.06
CA GLU A 90 -5.71 -10.35 42.60
C GLU A 90 -6.39 -10.33 41.22
N ASP A 91 -6.94 -9.18 40.81
CA ASP A 91 -7.58 -8.94 39.52
C ASP A 91 -6.66 -8.17 38.55
N GLU A 92 -5.42 -7.86 38.97
CA GLU A 92 -4.42 -7.23 38.12
C GLU A 92 -3.97 -8.19 37.01
N ARG A 93 -4.13 -7.74 35.77
CA ARG A 93 -3.65 -8.44 34.58
C ARG A 93 -2.59 -7.60 33.89
N LEU A 94 -1.41 -8.17 33.70
CA LEU A 94 -0.35 -7.58 32.90
C LEU A 94 -0.66 -7.72 31.40
N MET A 95 -0.24 -6.70 30.66
CA MET A 95 -0.19 -6.66 29.21
C MET A 95 1.22 -6.30 28.77
N SER A 96 1.60 -6.75 27.58
CA SER A 96 2.87 -6.43 26.92
C SER A 96 2.62 -5.56 25.70
N LEU A 97 3.30 -4.41 25.62
CA LEU A 97 3.24 -3.50 24.48
C LEU A 97 4.62 -3.40 23.82
N PRO A 98 4.83 -4.05 22.67
CA PRO A 98 6.10 -3.96 21.95
C PRO A 98 6.44 -2.54 21.50
N TYR A 99 7.72 -2.19 21.57
CA TYR A 99 8.24 -0.91 21.08
C TYR A 99 9.57 -1.09 20.33
N ALA A 100 9.87 -0.11 19.49
CA ALA A 100 11.15 0.03 18.82
C ALA A 100 11.66 1.47 18.96
N VAL A 101 12.95 1.62 19.28
CA VAL A 101 13.68 2.89 19.30
C VAL A 101 14.62 2.90 18.10
N ILE A 102 14.38 3.82 17.17
CA ILE A 102 15.23 4.07 16.01
C ILE A 102 16.16 5.22 16.36
N SER A 103 17.46 4.94 16.48
CA SER A 103 18.46 5.94 16.83
C SER A 103 18.62 6.99 15.74
N SER A 104 18.85 8.23 16.17
CA SER A 104 19.18 9.35 15.30
C SER A 104 20.43 9.07 14.44
N THR A 105 20.46 9.66 13.25
CA THR A 105 21.67 9.72 12.41
C THR A 105 22.63 10.85 12.80
N SER A 106 22.21 11.77 13.68
CA SER A 106 23.04 12.87 14.15
C SER A 106 24.18 12.38 15.04
N ALA A 107 25.36 13.00 14.92
CA ALA A 107 26.45 12.78 15.87
C ALA A 107 26.17 13.40 17.26
N GLU A 108 25.25 14.37 17.30
CA GLU A 108 24.75 15.01 18.52
C GLU A 108 23.21 14.98 18.47
N PRO A 109 22.59 13.84 18.82
CA PRO A 109 21.13 13.71 18.82
C PRO A 109 20.49 14.68 19.82
N ALA A 110 19.33 15.24 19.46
CA ALA A 110 18.48 15.95 20.40
C ALA A 110 17.99 14.99 21.50
N ALA A 111 17.90 15.49 22.73
CA ALA A 111 17.53 14.67 23.89
C ALA A 111 16.04 14.30 23.94
N ASP A 112 15.22 14.92 23.09
CA ASP A 112 13.77 14.73 23.02
C ASP A 112 13.37 13.87 21.81
N PRO A 113 12.91 12.62 22.01
CA PRO A 113 12.51 11.74 20.93
C PRO A 113 11.18 12.18 20.30
N LEU A 114 10.90 11.67 19.11
CA LEU A 114 9.57 11.69 18.50
C LEU A 114 8.89 10.35 18.76
N VAL A 115 7.79 10.35 19.50
CA VAL A 115 6.99 9.15 19.77
C VAL A 115 5.84 9.06 18.76
N VAL A 116 5.67 7.88 18.18
CA VAL A 116 4.65 7.56 17.18
C VAL A 116 3.85 6.35 17.70
N PRO A 117 2.69 6.59 18.31
CA PRO A 117 1.92 5.52 18.96
C PRO A 117 1.02 4.74 18.00
N THR A 118 0.92 5.16 16.74
CA THR A 118 0.18 4.47 15.68
C THR A 118 0.55 5.08 14.32
N THR A 119 0.44 4.29 13.26
CA THR A 119 0.59 4.71 11.86
C THR A 119 -0.64 5.42 11.31
N GLY A 120 -1.67 5.64 12.14
CA GLY A 120 -2.95 6.21 11.72
C GLY A 120 -3.92 5.13 11.28
N GLY A 121 -5.18 5.49 11.05
CA GLY A 121 -6.25 4.48 11.06
C GLY A 121 -6.50 3.93 12.47
N LEU A 122 -7.65 3.28 12.64
CA LEU A 122 -8.03 2.71 13.93
C LEU A 122 -7.56 1.25 13.99
N GLY A 123 -6.94 0.84 15.10
CA GLY A 123 -6.38 -0.50 15.24
C GLY A 123 -5.11 -0.77 14.43
N ALA A 124 -4.48 0.26 13.85
CA ALA A 124 -3.26 0.10 13.08
C ALA A 124 -2.02 0.03 13.97
N ASP A 125 -1.19 -0.97 13.70
CA ASP A 125 0.05 -1.22 14.43
C ASP A 125 1.10 -0.15 14.09
N SER A 126 1.83 0.27 15.11
CA SER A 126 2.85 1.31 15.00
C SER A 126 4.16 0.77 14.40
N LEU A 127 4.47 -0.50 14.66
CA LEU A 127 5.76 -1.10 14.33
C LEU A 127 5.91 -1.43 12.84
N SER A 128 4.82 -1.57 12.09
CA SER A 128 4.83 -1.66 10.62
C SER A 128 5.51 -0.45 9.96
N ALA A 129 5.55 0.71 10.62
CA ALA A 129 6.25 1.89 10.12
C ALA A 129 7.75 1.94 10.42
N LEU A 130 8.32 0.86 10.96
CA LEU A 130 9.76 0.79 11.21
C LEU A 130 10.56 1.03 9.94
N GLU A 131 10.18 0.41 8.81
CA GLU A 131 10.85 0.64 7.52
C GLU A 131 10.67 2.08 7.05
N TYR A 132 9.45 2.63 7.13
CA TYR A 132 9.18 4.02 6.77
C TYR A 132 10.12 5.01 7.49
N PHE A 133 10.27 4.92 8.81
CA PHE A 133 11.14 5.86 9.56
C PHE A 133 12.65 5.61 9.36
N LEU A 134 13.03 4.45 8.82
CA LEU A 134 14.39 4.17 8.36
C LEU A 134 14.66 4.74 6.97
N THR A 135 13.63 4.89 6.13
CA THR A 135 13.70 5.37 4.74
C THR A 135 13.03 6.74 4.55
N ASP A 136 11.77 6.79 4.15
CA ASP A 136 11.06 7.98 3.68
C ASP A 136 10.77 8.96 4.84
N GLY A 137 10.49 8.42 6.03
CA GLY A 137 10.37 9.12 7.30
C GLY A 137 11.69 9.54 7.96
N ALA A 138 12.84 9.41 7.27
CA ALA A 138 14.15 9.73 7.84
C ALA A 138 14.32 11.22 8.23
N TRP A 139 13.42 12.11 7.80
CA TRP A 139 13.34 13.50 8.28
C TRP A 139 13.27 13.58 9.81
N ALA A 140 12.60 12.61 10.46
CA ALA A 140 12.50 12.57 11.92
C ALA A 140 13.78 12.05 12.58
N THR A 141 14.38 10.99 12.03
CA THR A 141 15.62 10.40 12.58
C THR A 141 16.88 11.22 12.26
N ALA A 142 16.75 12.28 11.44
CA ALA A 142 17.85 13.19 11.12
C ALA A 142 18.42 13.90 12.37
N SER A 143 17.58 14.24 13.35
CA SER A 143 17.99 15.05 14.50
C SER A 143 17.79 14.37 15.86
N ARG A 144 16.89 13.40 15.96
CA ARG A 144 16.43 12.81 17.22
C ARG A 144 16.09 11.33 17.06
N ASP A 145 15.92 10.65 18.18
CA ASP A 145 15.44 9.27 18.17
C ASP A 145 13.93 9.25 17.83
N VAL A 146 13.50 8.19 17.14
CA VAL A 146 12.08 7.92 16.89
C VAL A 146 11.67 6.68 17.67
N ILE A 147 10.54 6.74 18.37
CA ILE A 147 10.03 5.64 19.18
C ILE A 147 8.68 5.22 18.61
N LEU A 148 8.58 3.98 18.16
CA LEU A 148 7.35 3.31 17.75
C LEU A 148 6.88 2.46 18.93
N ILE A 149 5.60 2.50 19.26
CA ILE A 149 5.02 1.76 20.39
C ILE A 149 3.63 1.28 20.03
N GLU A 150 3.41 -0.03 20.15
CA GLU A 150 2.11 -0.66 19.98
C GLU A 150 1.13 -0.16 21.03
N GLN A 151 -0.11 0.10 20.62
CA GLN A 151 -1.16 0.40 21.58
C GLN A 151 -1.56 -0.86 22.35
N ARG A 152 -2.19 -0.65 23.50
CA ARG A 152 -2.94 -1.74 24.13
C ARG A 152 -3.95 -2.32 23.15
N GLY A 153 -3.93 -3.63 22.96
CA GLY A 153 -4.85 -4.33 22.07
C GLY A 153 -4.52 -4.25 20.59
N ASP A 154 -3.38 -3.65 20.24
CA ASP A 154 -2.90 -3.60 18.86
C ASP A 154 -2.46 -4.98 18.35
N LEU A 155 -2.18 -5.11 17.06
CA LEU A 155 -1.91 -6.42 16.43
C LEU A 155 -0.78 -7.20 17.12
N LEU A 156 0.28 -6.51 17.52
CA LEU A 156 1.48 -7.12 18.12
C LEU A 156 1.48 -7.05 19.65
N ALA A 157 0.49 -6.38 20.27
CA ALA A 157 0.36 -6.33 21.72
C ALA A 157 -0.15 -7.65 22.30
N GLU A 158 0.14 -7.91 23.57
CA GLU A 158 -0.42 -9.05 24.30
C GLU A 158 -1.28 -8.58 25.49
N PRO A 159 -2.59 -8.86 25.50
CA PRO A 159 -3.36 -9.50 24.41
C PRO A 159 -3.61 -8.53 23.24
N SER A 160 -3.68 -9.10 22.03
CA SER A 160 -4.17 -8.41 20.83
C SER A 160 -5.70 -8.51 20.78
N LEU A 161 -6.34 -7.43 20.31
CA LEU A 161 -7.79 -7.38 20.06
C LEU A 161 -8.14 -7.67 18.59
N ASP A 162 -7.20 -8.22 17.82
CA ASP A 162 -7.46 -8.63 16.45
C ASP A 162 -8.63 -9.63 16.36
N CYS A 163 -9.37 -9.53 15.26
CA CYS A 163 -10.48 -10.41 14.90
C CYS A 163 -10.13 -11.18 13.62
N PRO A 164 -9.28 -12.22 13.69
CA PRO A 164 -9.03 -13.10 12.54
C PRO A 164 -10.29 -13.80 12.02
N GLU A 165 -11.38 -13.81 12.80
CA GLU A 165 -12.70 -14.20 12.32
C GLU A 165 -13.18 -13.31 11.16
N VAL A 166 -12.85 -12.02 11.18
CA VAL A 166 -13.21 -11.04 10.15
C VAL A 166 -12.08 -10.95 9.12
N SER A 167 -11.87 -12.03 8.37
CA SER A 167 -10.87 -12.10 7.29
C SER A 167 -11.52 -12.00 5.91
N VAL A 168 -10.71 -11.68 4.89
CA VAL A 168 -11.13 -11.72 3.47
C VAL A 168 -11.74 -13.08 3.12
N GLU A 169 -11.15 -14.19 3.58
CA GLU A 169 -11.64 -15.53 3.33
C GLU A 169 -13.03 -15.77 3.93
N ASN A 170 -13.27 -15.31 5.17
CA ASN A 170 -14.56 -15.47 5.83
C ASN A 170 -15.64 -14.51 5.32
N LEU A 171 -15.21 -13.44 4.64
CA LEU A 171 -16.05 -12.51 3.89
C LEU A 171 -16.20 -12.92 2.42
N THR A 172 -15.66 -14.07 2.03
CA THR A 172 -15.80 -14.65 0.70
C THR A 172 -16.70 -15.88 0.74
N VAL A 173 -17.77 -15.90 -0.04
CA VAL A 173 -18.72 -17.01 -0.14
C VAL A 173 -18.79 -17.49 -1.57
N ASP A 174 -18.60 -18.80 -1.79
CA ASP A 174 -18.59 -19.42 -3.12
C ASP A 174 -17.64 -18.73 -4.11
N GLY A 175 -16.49 -18.26 -3.62
CA GLY A 175 -15.46 -17.56 -4.40
C GLY A 175 -15.82 -16.11 -4.75
N VAL A 176 -16.81 -15.51 -4.09
CA VAL A 176 -17.22 -14.12 -4.25
C VAL A 176 -17.01 -13.37 -2.95
N TYR A 177 -16.23 -12.30 -3.00
CA TYR A 177 -16.08 -11.36 -1.90
C TYR A 177 -17.39 -10.58 -1.70
N LEU A 178 -17.93 -10.64 -0.50
CA LEU A 178 -19.22 -10.01 -0.18
C LEU A 178 -19.10 -8.49 -0.14
N THR A 179 -20.09 -7.80 -0.71
CA THR A 179 -20.29 -6.35 -0.63
C THR A 179 -21.69 -6.01 -0.07
N GLY A 180 -21.97 -4.72 0.10
CA GLY A 180 -23.29 -4.22 0.53
C GLY A 180 -23.82 -4.85 1.82
N THR A 181 -25.13 -5.09 1.88
CA THR A 181 -25.81 -5.61 3.07
C THR A 181 -25.37 -7.03 3.45
N ALA A 182 -25.12 -7.91 2.47
CA ALA A 182 -24.70 -9.29 2.73
C ALA A 182 -23.36 -9.34 3.48
N ARG A 183 -22.44 -8.43 3.12
CA ARG A 183 -21.18 -8.24 3.82
C ARG A 183 -21.39 -7.79 5.26
N VAL A 184 -22.26 -6.79 5.49
CA VAL A 184 -22.54 -6.27 6.84
C VAL A 184 -23.08 -7.38 7.75
N GLU A 185 -24.06 -8.14 7.28
CA GLU A 185 -24.65 -9.25 8.05
C GLU A 185 -23.61 -10.33 8.40
N GLN A 186 -22.79 -10.73 7.42
CA GLN A 186 -21.72 -11.70 7.62
C GLN A 186 -20.68 -11.17 8.62
N ARG A 187 -20.24 -9.91 8.46
CA ARG A 187 -19.29 -9.26 9.35
C ARG A 187 -19.79 -9.23 10.79
N GLN A 188 -21.06 -8.87 11.03
CA GLN A 188 -21.63 -8.88 12.38
C GLN A 188 -21.61 -10.27 13.03
N SER A 189 -21.87 -11.33 12.26
CA SER A 189 -21.77 -12.70 12.78
C SER A 189 -20.34 -13.09 13.14
N LEU A 190 -19.34 -12.61 12.39
CA LEU A 190 -17.92 -12.86 12.65
C LEU A 190 -17.41 -12.04 13.84
N LEU A 191 -17.86 -10.78 13.96
CA LEU A 191 -17.57 -9.92 15.11
C LEU A 191 -18.14 -10.46 16.42
N ALA A 192 -19.33 -11.06 16.40
CA ALA A 192 -19.89 -11.72 17.57
C ALA A 192 -18.99 -12.87 18.05
N GLN A 193 -18.44 -13.66 17.13
CA GLN A 193 -17.50 -14.74 17.46
C GLN A 193 -16.18 -14.21 18.02
N CYS A 194 -15.61 -13.17 17.40
CA CYS A 194 -14.41 -12.50 17.90
C CYS A 194 -14.61 -11.98 19.33
N ARG A 195 -15.72 -11.28 19.57
CA ARG A 195 -16.09 -10.77 20.89
C ARG A 195 -16.18 -11.88 21.94
N GLU A 196 -16.87 -12.97 21.63
CA GLU A 196 -17.01 -14.11 22.53
C GLU A 196 -15.66 -14.74 22.86
N ARG A 197 -14.77 -14.90 21.87
CA ARG A 197 -13.40 -15.40 22.07
C ARG A 197 -12.61 -14.48 23.00
N LEU A 198 -12.55 -13.18 22.72
CA LEU A 198 -11.78 -12.22 23.53
C LEU A 198 -12.26 -12.20 24.98
N ILE A 199 -13.58 -12.22 25.21
CA ILE A 199 -14.14 -12.29 26.58
C ILE A 199 -13.77 -13.62 27.25
N ALA A 200 -13.83 -14.74 26.53
CA ALA A 200 -13.41 -16.05 27.05
C ALA A 200 -11.92 -16.08 27.43
N ASP A 201 -11.08 -15.35 26.69
CA ASP A 201 -9.66 -15.14 26.99
C ASP A 201 -9.42 -14.16 28.15
N GLY A 202 -10.50 -13.65 28.75
CA GLY A 202 -10.50 -12.73 29.89
C GLY A 202 -10.11 -11.30 29.53
N VAL A 203 -10.26 -10.91 28.27
CA VAL A 203 -10.04 -9.53 27.80
C VAL A 203 -11.23 -8.67 28.22
N ASP A 204 -10.96 -7.60 28.95
CA ASP A 204 -11.96 -6.56 29.21
C ASP A 204 -11.96 -5.52 28.09
N LEU A 205 -12.90 -5.64 27.15
CA LEU A 205 -13.02 -4.75 26.00
C LEU A 205 -13.15 -3.26 26.39
N GLY A 206 -13.71 -2.95 27.56
CA GLY A 206 -13.83 -1.58 28.07
C GLY A 206 -12.52 -0.97 28.57
N ALA A 207 -11.42 -1.73 28.60
CA ALA A 207 -10.10 -1.27 29.04
C ALA A 207 -9.22 -0.69 27.90
N TYR A 208 -9.73 -0.63 26.67
CA TYR A 208 -8.96 -0.30 25.46
C TYR A 208 -9.33 1.04 24.79
N ALA A 209 -10.20 1.83 25.43
CA ALA A 209 -10.49 3.20 24.97
C ALA A 209 -9.23 4.08 24.99
N THR A 210 -9.21 5.14 24.18
CA THR A 210 -8.05 6.00 23.90
C THR A 210 -7.41 6.55 25.19
N ARG A 211 -8.23 6.96 26.17
CA ARG A 211 -7.76 7.47 27.46
C ARG A 211 -6.85 6.50 28.22
N ALA A 212 -6.98 5.19 28.01
CA ALA A 212 -6.20 4.20 28.73
C ALA A 212 -4.77 4.07 28.17
N ALA A 213 -4.60 4.31 26.86
CA ALA A 213 -3.29 4.35 26.20
C ALA A 213 -2.45 5.56 26.64
N VAL A 214 -3.07 6.67 27.05
CA VAL A 214 -2.37 7.88 27.52
C VAL A 214 -1.36 7.57 28.63
N SER A 215 -1.76 6.78 29.63
CA SER A 215 -0.84 6.48 30.73
C SER A 215 0.19 5.39 30.36
N ASP A 216 -0.02 4.63 29.28
CA ASP A 216 0.98 3.70 28.76
C ASP A 216 2.14 4.48 28.12
N LEU A 217 1.83 5.53 27.34
CA LEU A 217 2.84 6.42 26.78
C LEU A 217 3.63 7.15 27.88
N ALA A 218 2.96 7.58 28.95
CA ALA A 218 3.60 8.16 30.13
C ALA A 218 4.61 7.18 30.78
N ALA A 219 4.19 5.92 30.93
CA ALA A 219 5.02 4.86 31.49
C ALA A 219 6.21 4.55 30.59
N LEU A 220 6.01 4.48 29.27
CA LEU A 220 7.08 4.27 28.28
C LEU A 220 8.15 5.35 28.40
N ARG A 221 7.74 6.62 28.37
CA ARG A 221 8.66 7.77 28.50
C ARG A 221 9.53 7.64 29.75
N SER A 222 8.90 7.34 30.88
CA SER A 222 9.60 7.19 32.16
C SER A 222 10.54 5.99 32.17
N ALA A 223 10.11 4.85 31.61
CA ALA A 223 10.88 3.61 31.60
C ALA A 223 12.13 3.71 30.71
N LEU A 224 12.02 4.42 29.58
CA LEU A 224 13.14 4.70 28.66
C LEU A 224 14.03 5.87 29.13
N GLY A 225 13.65 6.57 30.20
CA GLY A 225 14.49 7.61 30.81
C GLY A 225 14.46 8.96 30.11
N TYR A 226 13.44 9.25 29.28
CA TYR A 226 13.30 10.54 28.62
C TYR A 226 12.64 11.56 29.54
N GLU A 227 13.27 12.73 29.73
CA GLU A 227 12.67 13.84 30.48
C GLU A 227 11.60 14.55 29.66
N THR A 228 11.93 14.87 28.41
CA THR A 228 11.08 15.54 27.43
C THR A 228 10.88 14.67 26.19
N TRP A 229 9.76 14.85 25.51
CA TRP A 229 9.36 14.05 24.35
C TRP A 229 8.43 14.85 23.45
N ASN A 230 8.31 14.44 22.19
CA ASN A 230 7.37 14.99 21.21
C ASN A 230 6.47 13.87 20.73
N LEU A 231 5.27 14.21 20.27
CA LEU A 231 4.28 13.24 19.82
C LEU A 231 3.88 13.52 18.38
N TYR A 232 3.89 12.49 17.55
CA TYR A 232 3.36 12.55 16.19
C TYR A 232 2.15 11.63 16.09
N GLY A 233 1.01 12.20 15.70
CA GLY A 233 -0.24 11.46 15.52
C GLY A 233 -0.83 11.76 14.15
N VAL A 234 -0.93 10.72 13.31
CA VAL A 234 -1.61 10.78 12.02
C VAL A 234 -3.01 10.17 12.13
N GLY A 235 -4.02 10.79 11.51
CA GLY A 235 -5.40 10.32 11.52
C GLY A 235 -5.93 10.11 12.95
N TYR A 236 -6.36 8.89 13.30
CA TYR A 236 -6.75 8.55 14.68
C TYR A 236 -5.64 8.83 15.72
N GLY A 237 -4.36 8.66 15.37
CA GLY A 237 -3.25 9.00 16.25
C GLY A 237 -3.27 10.46 16.73
N SER A 238 -3.85 11.36 15.95
CA SER A 238 -4.06 12.75 16.36
C SER A 238 -5.12 12.89 17.47
N ARG A 239 -6.17 12.05 17.49
CA ARG A 239 -7.15 11.97 18.58
C ARG A 239 -6.49 11.46 19.85
N LEU A 240 -5.64 10.44 19.75
CA LEU A 240 -4.82 9.96 20.87
C LEU A 240 -3.89 11.08 21.37
N ALA A 241 -3.21 11.80 20.49
CA ALA A 241 -2.33 12.90 20.87
C ALA A 241 -3.09 14.05 21.56
N LEU A 242 -4.25 14.44 21.05
CA LEU A 242 -5.14 15.40 21.72
C LEU A 242 -5.57 14.90 23.12
N THR A 243 -5.85 13.60 23.26
CA THR A 243 -6.19 12.99 24.55
C THR A 243 -5.01 13.02 25.52
N VAL A 244 -3.78 12.79 25.05
CA VAL A 244 -2.54 12.99 25.84
C VAL A 244 -2.44 14.43 26.30
N MET A 245 -2.60 15.42 25.40
CA MET A 245 -2.52 16.85 25.72
C MET A 245 -3.54 17.31 26.77
N ARG A 246 -4.67 16.61 26.90
CA ARG A 246 -5.69 16.87 27.94
C ARG A 246 -5.35 16.25 29.30
N GLY A 247 -4.72 15.08 29.30
CA GLY A 247 -4.54 14.26 30.50
C GLY A 247 -3.11 14.27 31.04
N GLU A 248 -2.15 13.91 30.19
CA GLU A 248 -0.75 13.67 30.55
C GLU A 248 0.18 14.56 29.74
N VAL A 249 0.56 15.68 30.34
CA VAL A 249 1.38 16.71 29.68
C VAL A 249 2.83 16.72 30.18
N GLN A 250 3.19 15.84 31.12
CA GLN A 250 4.52 15.89 31.74
C GLN A 250 5.62 15.60 30.71
N GLY A 251 6.50 16.57 30.52
CA GLY A 251 7.61 16.50 29.58
C GLY A 251 7.21 16.64 28.10
N LEU A 252 5.92 16.76 27.77
CA LEU A 252 5.47 16.87 26.38
C LEU A 252 5.85 18.26 25.82
N ARG A 253 6.83 18.28 24.91
CA ARG A 253 7.46 19.49 24.37
C ARG A 253 6.70 20.06 23.17
N SER A 254 6.30 19.20 22.25
CA SER A 254 5.55 19.59 21.05
C SER A 254 4.74 18.43 20.49
N VAL A 255 3.72 18.73 19.69
CA VAL A 255 2.84 17.75 19.05
C VAL A 255 2.68 18.06 17.56
N ILE A 256 2.71 17.03 16.71
CA ILE A 256 2.31 17.11 15.31
C ILE A 256 1.02 16.30 15.14
N LEU A 257 -0.03 16.97 14.68
CA LEU A 257 -1.34 16.39 14.35
C LEU A 257 -1.52 16.40 12.84
N ASP A 258 -1.40 15.23 12.20
CA ASP A 258 -1.41 15.09 10.75
C ASP A 258 -2.71 14.44 10.24
N GLY A 259 -3.54 15.19 9.53
CA GLY A 259 -4.93 14.79 9.25
C GLY A 259 -5.76 14.69 10.53
N PRO A 260 -6.00 15.80 11.25
CA PRO A 260 -6.48 15.79 12.63
C PRO A 260 -7.91 15.25 12.77
N TYR A 261 -8.12 14.40 13.77
CA TYR A 261 -9.40 13.86 14.23
C TYR A 261 -9.81 14.56 15.55
N PRO A 262 -10.42 15.76 15.47
CA PRO A 262 -10.88 16.49 16.66
C PRO A 262 -11.98 15.74 17.42
N LEU A 263 -11.92 15.78 18.75
CA LEU A 263 -12.86 15.08 19.63
C LEU A 263 -14.29 15.64 19.53
N GLN A 264 -14.40 16.96 19.37
CA GLN A 264 -15.65 17.72 19.30
C GLN A 264 -16.36 17.70 17.95
N ARG A 265 -15.77 17.03 16.96
CA ARG A 265 -16.34 16.93 15.62
C ARG A 265 -16.73 15.49 15.36
N ASP A 266 -18.03 15.29 15.15
CA ASP A 266 -18.55 14.02 14.66
C ASP A 266 -18.07 13.80 13.21
N ILE A 267 -17.09 12.91 13.03
CA ILE A 267 -16.56 12.60 11.70
C ILE A 267 -17.58 11.86 10.86
N ALA A 268 -18.41 10.97 11.45
CA ALA A 268 -19.41 10.23 10.69
C ALA A 268 -20.45 11.17 10.09
N ALA A 269 -20.97 12.12 10.88
CA ALA A 269 -21.94 13.10 10.39
C ALA A 269 -21.35 14.09 9.36
N ASN A 270 -20.02 14.29 9.36
CA ASN A 270 -19.33 15.19 8.44
C ASN A 270 -18.66 14.47 7.26
N ALA A 271 -18.69 13.14 7.21
CA ALA A 271 -18.04 12.36 6.15
C ALA A 271 -18.58 12.71 4.75
N PRO A 272 -19.90 12.90 4.52
CA PRO A 272 -20.41 13.30 3.21
C PRO A 272 -19.85 14.64 2.72
N ALA A 273 -19.82 15.65 3.59
CA ALA A 273 -19.26 16.97 3.27
C ALA A 273 -17.74 16.89 3.00
N SER A 274 -17.03 16.04 3.73
CA SER A 274 -15.58 15.83 3.57
C SER A 274 -15.26 15.18 2.22
N LEU A 275 -16.03 14.15 1.84
CA LEU A 275 -15.93 13.52 0.53
C LEU A 275 -16.26 14.50 -0.61
N ALA A 276 -17.32 15.29 -0.46
CA ALA A 276 -17.70 16.30 -1.44
C ALA A 276 -16.60 17.35 -1.65
N GLU A 277 -15.91 17.79 -0.59
CA GLU A 277 -14.77 18.71 -0.67
C GLU A 277 -13.60 18.08 -1.44
N ALA A 278 -13.23 16.84 -1.12
CA ALA A 278 -12.14 16.13 -1.77
C ALA A 278 -12.42 15.84 -3.26
N VAL A 279 -13.64 15.39 -3.60
CA VAL A 279 -14.06 15.19 -5.00
C VAL A 279 -14.12 16.52 -5.74
N GLY A 280 -14.68 17.55 -5.12
CA GLY A 280 -14.71 18.90 -5.70
C GLY A 280 -13.30 19.42 -5.99
N ARG A 281 -12.34 19.12 -5.11
CA ARG A 281 -10.93 19.46 -5.33
C ARG A 281 -10.32 18.71 -6.49
N LEU A 282 -10.58 17.41 -6.62
CA LEU A 282 -10.15 16.59 -7.77
C LEU A 282 -10.67 17.16 -9.08
N VAL A 283 -11.96 17.46 -9.16
CA VAL A 283 -12.58 18.06 -10.35
C VAL A 283 -11.95 19.40 -10.67
N PHE A 284 -11.86 20.29 -9.69
CA PHE A 284 -11.27 21.63 -9.87
C PHE A 284 -9.83 21.59 -10.38
N THR A 285 -9.01 20.69 -9.84
CA THR A 285 -7.60 20.56 -10.21
C THR A 285 -7.42 19.91 -11.58
N CYS A 286 -8.29 18.98 -11.97
CA CYS A 286 -8.33 18.44 -13.34
C CYS A 286 -8.78 19.50 -14.35
N GLU A 287 -9.82 20.29 -14.06
CA GLU A 287 -10.30 21.36 -14.96
C GLU A 287 -9.25 22.47 -15.16
N ALA A 288 -8.43 22.73 -14.15
CA ALA A 288 -7.32 23.68 -14.23
C ALA A 288 -6.12 23.16 -15.05
N ASP A 289 -5.99 21.85 -15.23
CA ASP A 289 -4.95 21.23 -16.06
C ASP A 289 -5.46 21.01 -17.50
N ALA A 290 -4.77 21.60 -18.48
CA ALA A 290 -5.24 21.57 -19.87
C ALA A 290 -5.33 20.15 -20.47
N ALA A 291 -4.40 19.25 -20.10
CA ALA A 291 -4.41 17.88 -20.62
C ALA A 291 -5.52 17.05 -19.97
N CYS A 292 -5.74 17.22 -18.66
CA CYS A 292 -6.81 16.58 -17.93
C CYS A 292 -8.19 17.06 -18.41
N ALA A 293 -8.41 18.37 -18.48
CA ALA A 293 -9.66 18.96 -18.94
C ALA A 293 -10.02 18.58 -20.39
N GLU A 294 -9.03 18.51 -21.29
CA GLU A 294 -9.24 18.05 -22.67
C GLU A 294 -9.64 16.57 -22.72
N ARG A 295 -9.01 15.73 -21.87
CA ARG A 295 -9.20 14.28 -21.91
C ARG A 295 -10.42 13.80 -21.13
N TYR A 296 -10.78 14.50 -20.05
CA TYR A 296 -11.84 14.15 -19.09
C TYR A 296 -12.80 15.33 -18.90
N PRO A 297 -13.53 15.73 -19.97
CA PRO A 297 -14.50 16.80 -19.85
C PRO A 297 -15.62 16.40 -18.89
N ASP A 298 -15.99 17.31 -17.99
CA ASP A 298 -17.05 17.12 -16.99
C ASP A 298 -16.83 15.88 -16.08
N LEU A 299 -15.63 15.79 -15.50
CA LEU A 299 -15.23 14.69 -14.61
C LEU A 299 -16.24 14.46 -13.48
N GLY A 300 -16.82 15.53 -12.92
CA GLY A 300 -17.82 15.42 -11.86
C GLY A 300 -19.09 14.66 -12.28
N ALA A 301 -19.61 14.94 -13.49
CA ALA A 301 -20.73 14.17 -14.04
C ALA A 301 -20.33 12.73 -14.38
N MET A 302 -19.10 12.51 -14.85
CA MET A 302 -18.59 11.17 -15.15
C MET A 302 -18.52 10.28 -13.90
N ILE A 303 -18.02 10.81 -12.77
CA ILE A 303 -17.99 10.10 -11.48
C ILE A 303 -19.39 9.65 -11.08
N GLN A 304 -20.37 10.56 -11.10
CA GLN A 304 -21.76 10.24 -10.76
C GLN A 304 -22.37 9.21 -11.71
N SER A 305 -22.10 9.32 -13.01
CA SER A 305 -22.60 8.36 -14.01
C SER A 305 -22.03 6.97 -13.80
N VAL A 306 -20.75 6.86 -13.44
CA VAL A 306 -20.09 5.58 -13.18
C VAL A 306 -20.64 4.92 -11.92
N LEU A 307 -20.83 5.69 -10.83
CA LEU A 307 -21.48 5.19 -9.61
C LEU A 307 -22.92 4.72 -9.87
N ALA A 308 -23.72 5.51 -10.59
CA ALA A 308 -25.07 5.11 -10.96
C ALA A 308 -25.10 3.85 -11.84
N THR A 309 -24.13 3.69 -12.74
CA THR A 309 -24.00 2.49 -13.58
C THR A 309 -23.66 1.27 -12.72
N ALA A 310 -22.72 1.41 -11.78
CA ALA A 310 -22.33 0.33 -10.87
C ALA A 310 -23.48 -0.11 -9.94
N ALA A 311 -24.39 0.80 -9.58
CA ALA A 311 -25.58 0.49 -8.78
C ALA A 311 -26.55 -0.44 -9.54
N ASP A 312 -26.72 -0.21 -10.84
CA ASP A 312 -27.63 -1.00 -11.69
C ASP A 312 -26.96 -2.26 -12.27
N THR A 313 -25.66 -2.19 -12.55
CA THR A 313 -24.86 -3.25 -13.17
C THR A 313 -23.43 -3.21 -12.61
N PRO A 314 -23.16 -3.93 -11.51
CA PRO A 314 -21.84 -4.01 -10.91
C PRO A 314 -20.77 -4.48 -11.91
N TYR A 315 -19.55 -4.00 -11.74
CA TYR A 315 -18.42 -4.47 -12.54
C TYR A 315 -17.83 -5.75 -11.94
N GLU A 316 -17.69 -6.79 -12.75
CA GLU A 316 -17.06 -8.04 -12.32
C GLU A 316 -15.53 -7.93 -12.40
N LEU A 317 -14.87 -8.03 -11.27
CA LEU A 317 -13.41 -8.03 -11.15
C LEU A 317 -12.90 -9.34 -10.54
N VAL A 318 -11.64 -9.64 -10.81
CA VAL A 318 -10.91 -10.70 -10.10
C VAL A 318 -9.75 -10.04 -9.36
N VAL A 319 -9.72 -10.26 -8.06
CA VAL A 319 -8.68 -9.80 -7.13
C VAL A 319 -8.14 -11.01 -6.37
N ASP A 320 -7.05 -10.83 -5.64
CA ASP A 320 -6.45 -11.91 -4.86
C ASP A 320 -6.80 -11.77 -3.38
N ALA A 321 -7.09 -12.89 -2.73
CA ALA A 321 -7.11 -12.96 -1.27
C ALA A 321 -5.66 -12.94 -0.73
N PRO A 322 -5.44 -12.61 0.56
CA PRO A 322 -4.13 -12.71 1.20
C PRO A 322 -3.48 -14.10 1.08
N SER A 323 -4.31 -15.16 1.02
CA SER A 323 -3.88 -16.53 0.75
C SER A 323 -3.32 -16.78 -0.66
N GLY A 324 -3.46 -15.82 -1.58
CA GLY A 324 -3.12 -15.93 -3.00
C GLY A 324 -4.23 -16.54 -3.87
N GLU A 325 -5.38 -16.91 -3.28
CA GLU A 325 -6.53 -17.40 -4.04
C GLU A 325 -7.19 -16.27 -4.82
N ALA A 326 -7.53 -16.52 -6.09
CA ALA A 326 -8.28 -15.57 -6.91
C ALA A 326 -9.76 -15.57 -6.47
N ILE A 327 -10.27 -14.41 -6.08
CA ILE A 327 -11.66 -14.20 -5.68
C ILE A 327 -12.34 -13.22 -6.63
N ARG A 328 -13.64 -13.42 -6.85
CA ARG A 328 -14.45 -12.48 -7.63
C ARG A 328 -14.92 -11.34 -6.73
N LEU A 329 -14.81 -10.13 -7.23
CA LEU A 329 -15.36 -8.92 -6.62
C LEU A 329 -16.42 -8.34 -7.55
N GLU A 330 -17.64 -8.20 -7.04
CA GLU A 330 -18.67 -7.39 -7.68
C GLU A 330 -18.46 -5.93 -7.23
N LEU A 331 -17.81 -5.13 -8.07
CA LEU A 331 -17.59 -3.70 -7.80
C LEU A 331 -18.89 -2.94 -8.09
N ASP A 332 -19.79 -3.00 -7.13
CA ASP A 332 -21.03 -2.22 -7.06
C ASP A 332 -20.75 -0.74 -6.70
N ASP A 333 -21.80 0.07 -6.61
CA ASP A 333 -21.70 1.49 -6.28
C ASP A 333 -21.12 1.75 -4.88
N THR A 334 -21.48 0.92 -3.91
CA THR A 334 -20.97 1.01 -2.53
C THR A 334 -19.47 0.74 -2.49
N ALA A 335 -19.02 -0.36 -3.10
CA ALA A 335 -17.62 -0.74 -3.18
C ALA A 335 -16.82 0.30 -3.97
N LEU A 336 -17.38 0.83 -5.06
CA LEU A 336 -16.75 1.87 -5.87
C LEU A 336 -16.63 3.21 -5.13
N ALA A 337 -17.66 3.63 -4.40
CA ALA A 337 -17.61 4.83 -3.55
C ALA A 337 -16.59 4.68 -2.41
N ARG A 338 -16.51 3.51 -1.77
CA ARG A 338 -15.47 3.21 -0.76
C ARG A 338 -14.07 3.24 -1.38
N GLY A 339 -13.90 2.67 -2.58
CA GLY A 339 -12.67 2.73 -3.35
C GLY A 339 -12.25 4.16 -3.69
N LEU A 340 -13.21 5.02 -4.04
CA LEU A 340 -12.97 6.45 -4.30
C LEU A 340 -12.48 7.18 -3.04
N VAL A 341 -13.11 6.96 -1.88
CA VAL A 341 -12.67 7.53 -0.60
C VAL A 341 -11.23 7.11 -0.30
N ARG A 342 -10.90 5.82 -0.41
CA ARG A 342 -9.53 5.33 -0.15
C ARG A 342 -8.51 5.92 -1.12
N SER A 343 -8.86 5.96 -2.41
CA SER A 343 -7.98 6.52 -3.44
C SER A 343 -7.76 8.02 -3.28
N LEU A 344 -8.74 8.76 -2.75
CA LEU A 344 -8.57 10.18 -2.43
C LEU A 344 -7.70 10.38 -1.19
N ALA A 345 -7.75 9.47 -0.23
CA ALA A 345 -6.94 9.51 1.00
C ALA A 345 -5.43 9.29 0.74
N ASP A 346 -5.06 8.72 -0.41
CA ASP A 346 -3.69 8.50 -0.85
C ASP A 346 -3.34 9.38 -2.06
N ALA A 347 -2.43 10.34 -1.86
CA ALA A 347 -2.02 11.32 -2.86
C ALA A 347 -1.29 10.68 -4.04
N SER A 348 -0.74 9.47 -3.91
CA SER A 348 -0.13 8.74 -5.02
C SER A 348 -1.19 8.22 -6.01
N LEU A 349 -2.43 8.00 -5.54
CA LEU A 349 -3.55 7.51 -6.34
C LEU A 349 -4.37 8.64 -6.96
N VAL A 350 -4.41 9.82 -6.35
CA VAL A 350 -5.16 11.00 -6.87
C VAL A 350 -4.91 11.29 -8.36
N PRO A 351 -3.67 11.27 -8.89
CA PRO A 351 -3.41 11.52 -10.31
C PRO A 351 -4.04 10.50 -11.27
N THR A 352 -4.41 9.33 -10.77
CA THR A 352 -4.94 8.20 -11.56
C THR A 352 -6.46 8.18 -11.65
N LEU A 353 -7.13 8.81 -10.69
CA LEU A 353 -8.58 8.74 -10.55
C LEU A 353 -9.34 9.14 -11.81
N PRO A 354 -9.02 10.27 -12.49
CA PRO A 354 -9.73 10.63 -13.73
C PRO A 354 -9.59 9.56 -14.83
N PHE A 355 -8.42 8.91 -14.91
CA PHE A 355 -8.19 7.83 -15.87
C PHE A 355 -9.04 6.60 -15.56
N VAL A 356 -9.02 6.13 -14.31
CA VAL A 356 -9.79 4.93 -13.91
C VAL A 356 -11.29 5.17 -14.09
N ILE A 357 -11.79 6.36 -13.73
CA ILE A 357 -13.19 6.73 -13.94
C ILE A 357 -13.56 6.77 -15.44
N ASP A 358 -12.71 7.31 -16.32
CA ASP A 358 -12.93 7.26 -17.78
C ASP A 358 -12.92 5.82 -18.33
N GLN A 359 -12.07 4.94 -17.78
CA GLN A 359 -12.05 3.53 -18.18
C GLN A 359 -13.32 2.80 -17.75
N LEU A 360 -13.78 3.00 -16.51
CA LEU A 360 -15.05 2.45 -16.02
C LEU A 360 -16.24 2.95 -16.84
N ALA A 361 -16.27 4.24 -17.16
CA ALA A 361 -17.30 4.84 -18.02
C ALA A 361 -17.34 4.22 -19.43
N ARG A 362 -16.22 3.67 -19.90
CA ARG A 362 -16.10 2.95 -21.19
C ARG A 362 -16.32 1.45 -21.08
N GLY A 363 -16.62 0.94 -19.88
CA GLY A 363 -16.81 -0.49 -19.62
C GLY A 363 -15.50 -1.28 -19.45
N ASN A 364 -14.36 -0.61 -19.32
CA ASN A 364 -13.08 -1.25 -19.06
C ASN A 364 -12.82 -1.36 -17.55
N ALA A 365 -13.44 -2.36 -16.91
CA ALA A 365 -13.34 -2.60 -15.48
C ALA A 365 -11.92 -2.96 -15.00
N ASP A 366 -11.13 -3.59 -15.89
CA ASP A 366 -9.76 -4.03 -15.62
C ASP A 366 -8.84 -2.90 -15.09
N ALA A 367 -9.12 -1.64 -15.45
CA ALA A 367 -8.36 -0.49 -14.96
C ALA A 367 -8.57 -0.19 -13.46
N ALA A 368 -9.64 -0.70 -12.87
CA ALA A 368 -9.95 -0.53 -11.45
C ALA A 368 -9.38 -1.67 -10.57
N VAL A 369 -8.85 -2.75 -11.15
CA VAL A 369 -8.34 -3.91 -10.38
C VAL A 369 -7.32 -3.51 -9.32
N PRO A 370 -6.31 -2.65 -9.58
CA PRO A 370 -5.35 -2.27 -8.54
C PRO A 370 -6.00 -1.53 -7.36
N LEU A 371 -6.98 -0.66 -7.64
CA LEU A 371 -7.72 0.06 -6.60
C LEU A 371 -8.67 -0.88 -5.84
N ALA A 372 -9.28 -1.82 -6.55
CA ALA A 372 -10.12 -2.86 -5.98
C ALA A 372 -9.32 -3.84 -5.11
N GLN A 373 -8.08 -4.14 -5.47
CA GLN A 373 -7.18 -4.95 -4.64
C GLN A 373 -6.95 -4.27 -3.29
N GLN A 374 -6.66 -2.96 -3.28
CA GLN A 374 -6.55 -2.20 -2.03
C GLN A 374 -7.85 -2.15 -1.22
N LEU A 375 -9.01 -2.26 -1.88
CA LEU A 375 -10.29 -2.35 -1.18
C LEU A 375 -10.34 -3.64 -0.34
N VAL A 376 -10.02 -4.78 -0.96
CA VAL A 376 -10.01 -6.11 -0.33
C VAL A 376 -8.89 -6.24 0.69
N ASP A 377 -7.68 -5.79 0.35
CA ASP A 377 -6.49 -5.94 1.18
C ASP A 377 -6.61 -5.28 2.54
N ALA A 378 -7.47 -4.29 2.70
CA ALA A 378 -7.66 -3.61 3.97
C ALA A 378 -8.53 -4.38 4.97
N ASP A 379 -9.28 -5.39 4.53
CA ASP A 379 -9.99 -6.26 5.46
C ASP A 379 -9.02 -7.18 6.17
N GLY A 380 -9.07 -7.19 7.50
CA GLY A 380 -8.08 -7.89 8.31
C GLY A 380 -6.74 -7.16 8.41
N GLN A 381 -6.67 -5.89 7.99
CA GLN A 381 -5.54 -5.01 8.33
C GLN A 381 -5.90 -4.24 9.59
N GLY A 382 -5.19 -4.53 10.67
CA GLY A 382 -5.37 -3.87 11.96
C GLY A 382 -6.28 -4.61 12.93
N SER A 383 -6.17 -4.23 14.19
CA SER A 383 -6.93 -4.78 15.30
C SER A 383 -8.37 -4.26 15.30
N GLU A 384 -9.26 -5.02 14.66
CA GLU A 384 -10.70 -4.73 14.57
C GLU A 384 -11.35 -4.55 15.94
N GLY A 385 -11.00 -5.40 16.92
CA GLY A 385 -11.55 -5.28 18.26
C GLY A 385 -11.05 -4.03 18.99
N LEU A 386 -9.83 -3.55 18.70
CA LEU A 386 -9.34 -2.28 19.25
C LEU A 386 -10.11 -1.10 18.64
N LEU A 387 -10.27 -1.11 17.31
CA LEU A 387 -11.09 -0.12 16.59
C LEU A 387 -12.48 -0.01 17.22
N LEU A 388 -13.18 -1.14 17.39
CA LEU A 388 -14.53 -1.15 17.95
C LEU A 388 -14.55 -0.76 19.43
N SER A 389 -13.59 -1.21 20.23
CA SER A 389 -13.51 -0.84 21.65
C SER A 389 -13.31 0.66 21.85
N GLN A 390 -12.64 1.34 20.92
CA GLN A 390 -12.50 2.79 20.92
C GLN A 390 -13.79 3.43 20.41
N GLN A 391 -14.15 3.20 19.14
CA GLN A 391 -15.25 3.87 18.47
C GLN A 391 -16.58 3.73 19.21
N CYS A 392 -16.92 2.52 19.65
CA CYS A 392 -18.19 2.24 20.32
C CYS A 392 -18.25 2.82 21.73
N ALA A 393 -17.11 2.99 22.42
CA ALA A 393 -17.06 3.54 23.77
C ALA A 393 -16.99 5.07 23.77
N GLU A 394 -16.35 5.70 22.79
CA GLU A 394 -15.94 7.12 22.89
C GLU A 394 -16.38 8.02 21.72
N VAL A 395 -16.86 7.46 20.61
CA VAL A 395 -17.32 8.22 19.43
C VAL A 395 -18.81 8.02 19.20
N LEU A 396 -19.23 6.77 18.99
CA LEU A 396 -20.61 6.43 18.66
C LEU A 396 -21.64 6.92 19.69
N PRO A 397 -21.39 6.91 21.01
CA PRO A 397 -22.36 7.40 22.00
C PRO A 397 -22.72 8.89 21.82
N PHE A 398 -21.92 9.65 21.08
CA PHE A 398 -22.11 11.08 20.81
C PHE A 398 -22.44 11.37 19.34
N THR A 399 -22.70 10.32 18.56
CA THR A 399 -23.02 10.38 17.12
C THR A 399 -24.52 10.13 16.93
N ASP A 400 -25.23 11.04 16.25
CA ASP A 400 -26.65 10.86 15.95
C ASP A 400 -26.82 10.10 14.62
N GLN A 401 -27.24 8.84 14.70
CA GLN A 401 -27.45 7.97 13.53
C GLN A 401 -28.40 8.60 12.51
N ALA A 402 -29.50 9.22 12.95
CA ALA A 402 -30.46 9.80 12.03
C ALA A 402 -29.86 10.99 11.25
N ALA A 403 -29.01 11.78 11.91
CA ALA A 403 -28.30 12.88 11.27
C ALA A 403 -27.23 12.37 10.30
N VAL A 404 -26.53 11.28 10.62
CA VAL A 404 -25.59 10.61 9.71
C VAL A 404 -26.34 10.12 8.47
N ASP A 405 -27.42 9.35 8.63
CA ASP A 405 -28.20 8.80 7.52
C ASP A 405 -28.76 9.92 6.62
N GLU A 406 -29.26 11.01 7.20
CA GLU A 406 -29.72 12.19 6.46
C GLU A 406 -28.59 12.86 5.66
N ALA A 407 -27.42 13.03 6.27
CA ALA A 407 -26.26 13.63 5.61
C ALA A 407 -25.76 12.80 4.42
N TYR A 408 -25.73 11.47 4.57
CA TYR A 408 -25.34 10.57 3.49
C TYR A 408 -26.38 10.60 2.35
N ALA A 409 -27.67 10.53 2.66
CA ALA A 409 -28.73 10.57 1.66
C ALA A 409 -28.81 11.89 0.88
N ALA A 410 -28.32 12.99 1.46
CA ALA A 410 -28.34 14.32 0.85
C ALA A 410 -27.20 14.57 -0.15
N ASP A 411 -26.10 13.82 -0.08
CA ASP A 411 -24.94 13.99 -0.97
C ASP A 411 -24.98 12.98 -2.14
N PRO A 412 -24.83 13.40 -3.40
CA PRO A 412 -24.94 12.52 -4.57
C PRO A 412 -23.93 11.37 -4.63
N ILE A 413 -22.76 11.52 -3.97
CA ILE A 413 -21.71 10.49 -3.97
C ILE A 413 -21.81 9.68 -2.69
N ALA A 414 -21.93 10.33 -1.53
CA ALA A 414 -22.01 9.65 -0.25
C ALA A 414 -23.29 8.80 -0.11
N ALA A 415 -24.38 9.13 -0.82
CA ALA A 415 -25.59 8.30 -0.83
C ALA A 415 -25.32 6.84 -1.24
N HIS A 416 -24.32 6.59 -2.09
CA HIS A 416 -23.91 5.24 -2.50
C HIS A 416 -23.20 4.46 -1.38
N LEU A 417 -22.70 5.10 -0.33
CA LEU A 417 -22.05 4.41 0.79
C LEU A 417 -23.06 3.78 1.77
N GLY A 418 -24.32 4.20 1.76
CA GLY A 418 -25.39 3.60 2.55
C GLY A 418 -25.37 3.90 4.06
N GLY A 419 -24.63 4.92 4.50
CA GLY A 419 -24.49 5.30 5.92
C GLY A 419 -23.22 4.74 6.56
N SER A 420 -23.26 4.46 7.87
CA SER A 420 -22.11 3.92 8.62
C SER A 420 -22.41 2.53 9.20
N ASP A 421 -21.67 1.53 8.76
CA ASP A 421 -21.71 0.15 9.29
C ASP A 421 -21.36 0.09 10.79
N LEU A 422 -20.71 1.14 11.32
CA LEU A 422 -20.25 1.23 12.70
C LEU A 422 -21.38 1.12 13.74
N PHE A 423 -22.58 1.62 13.45
CA PHE A 423 -23.72 1.47 14.37
C PHE A 423 -24.08 0.00 14.58
N ALA A 424 -24.08 -0.77 13.50
CA ALA A 424 -24.41 -2.19 13.49
C ALA A 424 -23.29 -3.01 14.16
N ASP A 425 -22.03 -2.69 13.87
CA ASP A 425 -20.86 -3.32 14.48
C ASP A 425 -20.81 -3.05 15.99
N CYS A 426 -21.08 -1.82 16.44
CA CYS A 426 -21.07 -1.45 17.86
C CYS A 426 -22.21 -2.06 18.66
N ALA A 427 -23.39 -2.26 18.05
CA ALA A 427 -24.47 -3.00 18.68
C ALA A 427 -24.08 -4.47 18.94
N THR A 428 -23.28 -5.06 18.06
CA THR A 428 -22.71 -6.41 18.26
C THR A 428 -21.56 -6.40 19.26
N TRP A 429 -20.68 -5.40 19.22
CA TRP A 429 -19.50 -5.30 20.09
C TRP A 429 -19.85 -5.04 21.56
N ASP A 430 -20.91 -4.25 21.81
CA ASP A 430 -21.54 -4.05 23.12
C ASP A 430 -20.54 -3.71 24.24
N VAL A 431 -19.85 -2.57 24.09
CA VAL A 431 -18.98 -1.97 25.12
C VAL A 431 -19.66 -0.76 25.74
N ALA A 432 -19.40 -0.54 27.03
CA ALA A 432 -20.00 0.57 27.76
C ALA A 432 -19.50 1.93 27.24
N ALA A 433 -20.45 2.83 27.00
CA ALA A 433 -20.17 4.23 26.65
C ALA A 433 -19.39 4.95 27.75
N LEU A 434 -18.44 5.78 27.33
CA LEU A 434 -17.74 6.72 28.19
C LEU A 434 -18.54 8.02 28.37
N GLY A 435 -18.04 8.90 29.24
CA GLY A 435 -18.71 10.18 29.52
C GLY A 435 -18.45 11.23 28.42
N GLU A 436 -19.28 12.28 28.40
CA GLU A 436 -19.25 13.38 27.40
C GLU A 436 -17.88 14.04 27.22
N ARG A 437 -16.98 13.93 28.19
CA ARG A 437 -15.59 14.40 28.07
C ARG A 437 -14.88 13.87 26.83
N GLU A 438 -15.22 12.67 26.34
CA GLU A 438 -14.58 12.10 25.15
C GLU A 438 -15.00 12.79 23.83
N SER A 439 -16.02 13.66 23.86
CA SER A 439 -16.43 14.50 22.73
C SER A 439 -16.23 16.00 22.99
N GLU A 440 -15.64 16.39 24.11
CA GLU A 440 -15.27 17.79 24.35
C GLU A 440 -14.04 18.19 23.52
N ALA A 441 -13.86 19.47 23.23
CA ALA A 441 -12.63 19.96 22.59
C ALA A 441 -11.43 19.88 23.56
N VAL A 442 -10.21 19.87 23.02
CA VAL A 442 -8.98 19.93 23.84
C VAL A 442 -8.43 21.36 23.78
N GLU A 443 -8.31 21.98 24.94
CA GLU A 443 -7.59 23.25 25.09
C GLU A 443 -6.16 22.98 25.54
N SER A 444 -5.18 23.60 24.86
CA SER A 444 -3.77 23.43 25.22
C SER A 444 -2.92 24.64 24.82
N GLU A 445 -1.83 24.83 25.56
CA GLU A 445 -0.75 25.79 25.26
C GLU A 445 0.51 25.09 24.74
N ILE A 446 0.47 23.75 24.59
CA ILE A 446 1.59 22.99 24.03
C ILE A 446 1.75 23.38 22.56
N PRO A 447 2.96 23.76 22.13
CA PRO A 447 3.24 23.98 20.72
C PRO A 447 2.75 22.84 19.85
N THR A 448 1.90 23.14 18.88
CA THR A 448 1.27 22.11 18.06
C THR A 448 1.29 22.50 16.58
N LEU A 449 1.81 21.62 15.73
CA LEU A 449 1.66 21.72 14.29
C LEU A 449 0.47 20.86 13.86
N VAL A 450 -0.48 21.46 13.16
CA VAL A 450 -1.63 20.80 12.54
C VAL A 450 -1.43 20.81 11.03
N THR A 451 -1.34 19.64 10.41
CA THR A 451 -1.16 19.48 8.96
C THR A 451 -2.39 18.85 8.34
N VAL A 452 -2.80 19.35 7.17
CA VAL A 452 -3.96 18.84 6.43
C VAL A 452 -3.64 18.75 4.95
N GLY A 453 -4.05 17.67 4.29
CA GLY A 453 -3.99 17.53 2.85
C GLY A 453 -5.19 18.17 2.13
N GLY A 454 -4.95 18.72 0.94
CA GLY A 454 -6.00 19.32 0.11
C GLY A 454 -7.00 18.31 -0.48
N PHE A 455 -6.61 17.04 -0.60
CA PHE A 455 -7.46 15.95 -1.10
C PHE A 455 -7.97 15.02 0.00
N ASP A 456 -7.70 15.32 1.28
CA ASP A 456 -8.09 14.48 2.42
C ASP A 456 -9.62 14.33 2.50
N PRO A 457 -10.18 13.13 2.24
CA PRO A 457 -11.62 12.90 2.29
C PRO A 457 -12.11 12.51 3.70
N LEU A 458 -11.20 12.33 4.67
CA LEU A 458 -11.47 11.79 6.00
C LEU A 458 -11.47 12.90 7.06
N THR A 459 -10.41 13.73 7.07
CA THR A 459 -10.22 14.83 8.02
C THR A 459 -9.78 16.12 7.31
N PRO A 460 -10.66 16.69 6.46
CA PRO A 460 -10.33 17.83 5.60
C PRO A 460 -10.05 19.11 6.38
N PHE A 461 -9.73 20.20 5.67
CA PHE A 461 -9.35 21.49 6.25
C PHE A 461 -10.29 22.00 7.38
N PRO A 462 -11.64 21.86 7.29
CA PRO A 462 -12.52 22.20 8.40
C PRO A 462 -12.25 21.46 9.72
N ALA A 463 -11.77 20.20 9.67
CA ALA A 463 -11.34 19.46 10.85
C ALA A 463 -10.04 20.04 11.44
N GLY A 464 -9.12 20.47 10.58
CA GLY A 464 -7.93 21.22 10.98
C GLY A 464 -8.25 22.55 11.65
N GLU A 465 -9.17 23.33 11.07
CA GLU A 465 -9.64 24.58 11.67
C GLU A 465 -10.32 24.36 13.02
N ALA A 466 -11.16 23.32 13.15
CA ALA A 466 -11.82 22.98 14.40
C ALA A 466 -10.79 22.60 15.48
N THR A 467 -9.73 21.89 15.10
CA THR A 467 -8.64 21.47 15.99
C THR A 467 -7.81 22.65 16.45
N VAL A 468 -7.24 23.43 15.52
CA VAL A 468 -6.29 24.49 15.86
C VAL A 468 -6.93 25.62 16.67
N ARG A 469 -8.24 25.83 16.53
CA ARG A 469 -8.98 26.91 17.22
C ARG A 469 -8.90 26.84 18.75
N THR A 470 -8.69 25.66 19.32
CA THR A 470 -8.58 25.46 20.77
C THR A 470 -7.12 25.30 21.23
N LEU A 471 -6.16 25.40 20.33
CA LEU A 471 -4.72 25.27 20.60
C LEU A 471 -4.07 26.64 20.50
N SER A 472 -3.79 27.26 21.65
CA SER A 472 -3.30 28.65 21.71
C SER A 472 -1.90 28.84 21.12
N ALA A 473 -1.11 27.76 21.07
CA ALA A 473 0.20 27.68 20.40
C ALA A 473 0.14 26.75 19.16
N GLY A 474 -1.02 26.70 18.49
CA GLY A 474 -1.27 25.87 17.32
C GLY A 474 -0.98 26.58 16.00
N THR A 475 -0.34 25.89 15.05
CA THR A 475 -0.14 26.34 13.67
C THR A 475 -0.84 25.39 12.70
N LEU A 476 -1.71 25.90 11.83
CA LEU A 476 -2.39 25.10 10.80
C LEU A 476 -1.73 25.28 9.43
N SER A 477 -1.29 24.18 8.82
CA SER A 477 -0.66 24.15 7.49
C SER A 477 -1.46 23.27 6.52
N LEU A 478 -1.87 23.86 5.39
CA LEU A 478 -2.58 23.16 4.32
C LEU A 478 -1.63 22.79 3.18
N PHE A 479 -1.48 21.50 2.92
CA PHE A 479 -0.73 20.94 1.80
C PHE A 479 -1.68 20.59 0.67
N SER A 480 -1.91 21.57 -0.21
CA SER A 480 -2.95 21.53 -1.24
C SER A 480 -2.92 20.35 -2.22
N ARG A 481 -1.82 19.59 -2.27
CA ARG A 481 -1.61 18.46 -3.18
C ARG A 481 -1.43 17.11 -2.49
N LEU A 482 -1.46 17.10 -1.17
CA LEU A 482 -1.41 15.88 -0.38
C LEU A 482 -2.81 15.49 0.08
N SER A 483 -2.91 14.29 0.63
CA SER A 483 -4.17 13.68 1.06
C SER A 483 -4.15 13.44 2.58
N HIS A 484 -4.75 12.36 3.06
CA HIS A 484 -4.84 12.08 4.50
C HIS A 484 -3.48 11.73 5.10
N GLY A 485 -3.02 12.51 6.07
CA GLY A 485 -1.65 12.39 6.58
C GLY A 485 -0.62 13.01 5.62
N ALA A 486 -0.58 14.34 5.56
CA ALA A 486 0.33 15.06 4.69
C ALA A 486 1.81 14.82 5.01
N VAL A 487 2.18 14.73 6.29
CA VAL A 487 3.55 14.41 6.72
C VAL A 487 3.86 12.93 6.47
N TRP A 488 2.87 12.05 6.61
CA TRP A 488 3.00 10.61 6.32
C TRP A 488 3.35 10.34 4.86
N GLN A 489 2.82 11.15 3.94
CA GLN A 489 3.00 11.00 2.49
C GLN A 489 4.24 11.74 1.95
N SER A 490 5.33 11.66 2.71
CA SER A 490 6.59 12.38 2.42
C SER A 490 7.35 11.81 1.22
N ASP A 491 7.08 10.57 0.85
CA ASP A 491 7.56 9.90 -0.37
C ASP A 491 6.98 10.53 -1.66
N VAL A 492 5.75 11.06 -1.58
CA VAL A 492 5.09 11.80 -2.67
C VAL A 492 5.61 13.24 -2.73
N ASN A 493 5.71 13.90 -1.57
CA ASN A 493 6.22 15.27 -1.45
C ASN A 493 6.84 15.54 -0.07
N ASP A 494 8.11 15.91 -0.07
CA ASP A 494 8.89 16.13 1.16
C ASP A 494 8.56 17.45 1.89
N CYS A 495 7.81 18.37 1.31
CA CYS A 495 7.54 19.69 1.91
C CYS A 495 6.87 19.60 3.29
N ALA A 496 5.92 18.67 3.47
CA ALA A 496 5.27 18.48 4.78
C ALA A 496 6.24 17.95 5.83
N ALA A 497 7.11 17.00 5.45
CA ALA A 497 8.20 16.51 6.29
C ALA A 497 9.23 17.59 6.63
N VAL A 498 9.57 18.48 5.69
CA VAL A 498 10.46 19.62 5.93
C VAL A 498 9.84 20.59 6.95
N VAL A 499 8.56 20.93 6.80
CA VAL A 499 7.81 21.77 7.75
C VAL A 499 7.74 21.13 9.13
N ALA A 500 7.47 19.82 9.20
CA ALA A 500 7.45 19.05 10.44
C ALA A 500 8.81 19.01 11.14
N ALA A 501 9.90 18.79 10.39
CA ALA A 501 11.26 18.81 10.92
C ALA A 501 11.63 20.18 11.51
N GLN A 502 11.34 21.27 10.78
CA GLN A 502 11.59 22.63 11.26
C GLN A 502 10.79 22.95 12.53
N PHE A 503 9.52 22.54 12.58
CA PHE A 503 8.70 22.69 13.78
C PHE A 503 9.27 21.90 14.97
N LEU A 504 9.71 20.66 14.76
CA LEU A 504 10.33 19.87 15.82
C LEU A 504 11.61 20.51 16.35
N ASP A 505 12.41 21.13 15.49
CA ASP A 505 13.64 21.80 15.90
C ASP A 505 13.36 23.09 16.70
N ASN A 506 12.34 23.86 16.31
CA ASN A 506 11.95 25.08 17.01
C ASN A 506 10.41 25.25 17.11
N PRO A 507 9.76 24.56 18.05
CA PRO A 507 8.29 24.52 18.11
C PRO A 507 7.66 25.84 18.56
N GLY A 508 8.45 26.76 19.12
CA GLY A 508 8.00 28.10 19.49
C GLY A 508 7.98 29.11 18.33
N ALA A 509 8.38 28.71 17.13
CA ALA A 509 8.36 29.53 15.94
C ALA A 509 7.53 28.89 14.84
N ASP A 510 6.89 29.72 14.02
CA ASP A 510 6.20 29.25 12.83
C ASP A 510 7.24 28.68 11.84
N PRO A 511 7.05 27.47 11.31
CA PRO A 511 7.97 26.87 10.34
C PRO A 511 7.94 27.65 9.01
N GLU A 512 9.06 27.66 8.29
CA GLU A 512 9.17 28.25 6.96
C GLU A 512 8.43 27.38 5.94
N ALA A 513 7.21 27.78 5.58
CA ALA A 513 6.33 27.03 4.70
C ALA A 513 6.41 27.43 3.21
N SER A 514 7.54 27.98 2.75
CA SER A 514 7.66 28.47 1.36
C SER A 514 7.52 27.37 0.31
N CYS A 515 7.96 26.14 0.64
CA CYS A 515 7.84 24.99 -0.25
C CYS A 515 6.39 24.67 -0.64
N ILE A 516 5.41 25.04 0.20
CA ILE A 516 3.98 24.81 -0.07
C ILE A 516 3.54 25.54 -1.35
N GLN A 517 4.09 26.73 -1.61
CA GLN A 517 3.76 27.53 -2.80
C GLN A 517 4.51 27.06 -4.06
N GLU A 518 5.65 26.40 -3.88
CA GLU A 518 6.55 26.00 -4.97
C GLU A 518 6.27 24.61 -5.53
N GLN A 519 5.33 23.87 -4.94
CA GLN A 519 5.02 22.52 -5.37
C GLN A 519 4.60 22.50 -6.88
N PRO A 520 4.96 21.45 -7.64
CA PRO A 520 4.52 21.28 -9.03
C PRO A 520 3.06 20.84 -9.13
N ALA A 521 2.35 21.27 -10.19
CA ALA A 521 0.96 20.86 -10.44
C ALA A 521 0.79 19.34 -10.46
N VAL A 522 -0.39 18.86 -10.05
CA VAL A 522 -0.75 17.43 -10.18
C VAL A 522 -0.73 17.08 -11.66
N VAL A 523 -0.01 16.02 -12.01
CA VAL A 523 0.09 15.53 -13.39
C VAL A 523 -0.81 14.31 -13.51
N TYR A 524 -1.99 14.48 -14.11
CA TYR A 524 -2.98 13.41 -14.25
C TYR A 524 -2.57 12.38 -15.29
N ALA A 525 -2.84 11.10 -14.99
CA ALA A 525 -2.72 10.01 -15.94
C ALA A 525 -3.71 10.22 -17.10
N THR A 526 -3.25 10.03 -18.33
CA THR A 526 -4.09 10.12 -19.54
C THR A 526 -3.79 8.98 -20.51
N THR A 527 -4.69 8.72 -21.46
CA THR A 527 -4.37 7.79 -22.56
C THR A 527 -3.27 8.30 -23.48
N ALA A 528 -2.81 9.55 -23.31
CA ALA A 528 -1.62 10.05 -24.00
C ALA A 528 -0.32 9.56 -23.33
N SER A 529 -0.36 9.22 -22.04
CA SER A 529 0.77 8.69 -21.27
C SER A 529 0.71 7.18 -21.05
N ILE A 530 -0.49 6.60 -20.97
CA ILE A 530 -0.71 5.18 -20.62
C ILE A 530 -1.71 4.54 -21.60
N ASP A 531 -1.33 3.41 -22.19
CA ASP A 531 -2.23 2.53 -22.93
C ASP A 531 -2.91 1.58 -21.92
N PRO A 532 -4.23 1.69 -21.69
CA PRO A 532 -4.92 0.97 -20.62
C PRO A 532 -4.86 -0.54 -20.80
N THR A 533 -4.31 -1.24 -19.80
CA THR A 533 -4.32 -2.71 -19.76
C THR A 533 -4.00 -3.24 -18.37
N SER A 534 -4.72 -4.27 -17.94
CA SER A 534 -4.42 -5.05 -16.74
C SER A 534 -3.34 -6.11 -16.96
N ALA A 535 -2.84 -6.30 -18.18
CA ALA A 535 -1.93 -7.40 -18.49
C ALA A 535 -0.59 -7.30 -17.74
N LEU A 536 -0.07 -6.08 -17.52
CA LEU A 536 1.14 -5.89 -16.72
C LEU A 536 0.89 -6.16 -15.24
N TYR A 537 -0.23 -5.68 -14.71
CA TYR A 537 -0.64 -5.95 -13.33
C TYR A 537 -0.80 -7.45 -13.07
N ARG A 538 -1.56 -8.16 -13.93
CA ARG A 538 -1.73 -9.62 -13.83
C ARG A 538 -0.39 -10.35 -13.95
N LEU A 539 0.48 -9.90 -14.84
CA LEU A 539 1.81 -10.49 -14.99
C LEU A 539 2.67 -10.32 -13.74
N GLU A 540 2.65 -9.13 -13.13
CA GLU A 540 3.33 -8.85 -11.86
C GLU A 540 2.86 -9.79 -10.77
N ARG A 541 1.55 -9.86 -10.61
CA ARG A 541 0.86 -10.71 -9.65
C ARG A 541 1.24 -12.19 -9.81
N ASP A 542 1.01 -12.75 -11.00
CA ASP A 542 1.20 -14.18 -11.26
C ASP A 542 2.69 -14.60 -11.15
N LEU A 543 3.63 -13.78 -11.65
CA LEU A 543 5.05 -14.13 -11.68
C LEU A 543 5.84 -13.72 -10.43
N VAL A 544 5.55 -12.54 -9.87
CA VAL A 544 6.37 -11.94 -8.80
C VAL A 544 5.76 -12.25 -7.43
N GLN A 545 4.46 -12.03 -7.27
CA GLN A 545 3.79 -12.16 -5.98
C GLN A 545 3.45 -13.63 -5.69
N GLN A 546 2.72 -14.29 -6.58
CA GLN A 546 2.31 -15.70 -6.40
C GLN A 546 3.43 -16.71 -6.66
N ARG A 547 4.48 -16.29 -7.39
CA ARG A 547 5.64 -17.11 -7.76
C ARG A 547 5.25 -18.45 -8.39
N GLU A 548 4.26 -18.43 -9.28
CA GLU A 548 3.76 -19.67 -9.89
C GLU A 548 4.87 -20.38 -10.68
N VAL A 549 5.25 -21.58 -10.22
CA VAL A 549 6.43 -22.28 -10.76
C VAL A 549 6.25 -22.67 -12.24
N LEU A 550 5.05 -23.07 -12.63
CA LEU A 550 4.78 -23.54 -13.99
C LEU A 550 4.88 -22.44 -15.07
N PRO A 551 4.17 -21.30 -14.98
CA PRO A 551 4.31 -20.22 -15.97
C PRO A 551 5.72 -19.65 -15.99
N ILE A 552 6.40 -19.53 -14.84
CA ILE A 552 7.81 -19.12 -14.77
C ILE A 552 8.71 -20.11 -15.51
N ALA A 553 8.55 -21.41 -15.28
CA ALA A 553 9.34 -22.44 -15.95
C ALA A 553 9.09 -22.46 -17.47
N LEU A 554 7.83 -22.34 -17.90
CA LEU A 554 7.48 -22.28 -19.32
C LEU A 554 8.09 -21.05 -20.00
N LEU A 555 8.02 -19.88 -19.36
CA LEU A 555 8.68 -18.67 -19.84
C LEU A 555 10.19 -18.88 -19.95
N ALA A 556 10.84 -19.37 -18.89
CA ALA A 556 12.28 -19.60 -18.89
C ALA A 556 12.72 -20.58 -19.99
N ILE A 557 12.00 -21.68 -20.17
CA ILE A 557 12.27 -22.67 -21.23
C ILE A 557 12.15 -22.01 -22.60
N THR A 558 11.06 -21.28 -22.88
CA THR A 558 10.86 -20.66 -24.20
C THR A 558 11.94 -19.63 -24.52
N LEU A 559 12.35 -18.81 -23.54
CA LEU A 559 13.45 -17.86 -23.70
C LEU A 559 14.79 -18.56 -23.98
N LEU A 560 15.11 -19.64 -23.25
CA LEU A 560 16.34 -20.42 -23.48
C LEU A 560 16.36 -21.04 -24.89
N LEU A 561 15.22 -21.56 -25.37
CA LEU A 561 15.11 -22.09 -26.74
C LEU A 561 15.37 -21.02 -27.80
N MET A 562 14.88 -19.80 -27.60
CA MET A 562 15.12 -18.68 -28.51
C MET A 562 16.58 -18.22 -28.50
N ILE A 563 17.21 -18.13 -27.33
CA ILE A 563 18.64 -17.83 -27.21
C ILE A 563 19.47 -18.91 -27.92
N GLY A 564 19.14 -20.18 -27.70
CA GLY A 564 19.76 -21.30 -28.41
C GLY A 564 19.60 -21.20 -29.93
N THR A 565 18.45 -20.74 -30.41
CA THR A 565 18.17 -20.51 -31.84
C THR A 565 19.05 -19.39 -32.42
N LEU A 566 19.26 -18.29 -31.69
CA LEU A 566 20.17 -17.22 -32.10
C LEU A 566 21.63 -17.70 -32.17
N VAL A 567 22.09 -18.42 -31.14
CA VAL A 567 23.43 -19.01 -31.10
C VAL A 567 23.63 -19.97 -32.27
N TYR A 568 22.64 -20.83 -32.53
CA TYR A 568 22.65 -21.73 -33.67
C TYR A 568 22.75 -20.97 -35.01
N GLY A 569 21.97 -19.90 -35.19
CA GLY A 569 22.05 -19.03 -36.36
C GLY A 569 23.44 -18.43 -36.57
N ILE A 570 24.08 -17.96 -35.49
CA ILE A 570 25.45 -17.44 -35.50
C ILE A 570 26.45 -18.53 -35.91
N VAL A 571 26.35 -19.73 -35.32
CA VAL A 571 27.22 -20.87 -35.65
C VAL A 571 27.08 -21.26 -37.12
N VAL A 572 25.86 -21.30 -37.66
CA VAL A 572 25.61 -21.58 -39.09
C VAL A 572 26.20 -20.49 -39.98
N ALA A 573 26.04 -19.20 -39.62
CA ALA A 573 26.58 -18.08 -40.38
C ALA A 573 28.12 -18.07 -40.40
N LEU A 574 28.75 -18.34 -39.27
CA LEU A 574 30.22 -18.45 -39.15
C LEU A 574 30.74 -19.73 -39.84
N GLY A 575 30.03 -20.85 -39.70
CA GLY A 575 30.37 -22.13 -40.31
C GLY A 575 30.19 -22.17 -41.82
N ARG A 576 29.36 -21.31 -42.42
CA ARG A 576 29.37 -21.07 -43.88
C ARG A 576 30.67 -20.44 -44.38
N ARG A 577 31.38 -19.68 -43.53
CA ARG A 577 32.76 -19.23 -43.81
C ARG A 577 33.78 -20.35 -43.63
N VAL A 578 33.41 -21.44 -42.93
CA VAL A 578 34.26 -22.59 -42.58
C VAL A 578 33.58 -23.91 -43.03
N ARG A 579 33.24 -24.05 -44.32
CA ARG A 579 32.74 -25.28 -45.01
C ARG A 579 32.10 -26.35 -44.09
N LEU A 580 31.04 -26.03 -43.36
CA LEU A 580 30.21 -27.05 -42.72
C LEU A 580 29.48 -27.86 -43.80
N ARG A 581 29.56 -29.20 -43.74
CA ARG A 581 28.94 -30.13 -44.70
C ARG A 581 27.44 -30.31 -44.40
N GLY A 582 26.58 -30.08 -45.40
CA GLY A 582 25.15 -30.39 -45.39
C GLY A 582 24.30 -29.28 -46.03
N ASP A 583 23.21 -29.64 -46.71
CA ASP A 583 22.26 -28.68 -47.29
C ASP A 583 21.43 -28.04 -46.16
N ILE A 584 21.79 -26.81 -45.78
CA ILE A 584 21.10 -26.06 -44.73
C ILE A 584 19.94 -25.29 -45.35
N PRO A 585 18.68 -25.50 -44.95
CA PRO A 585 17.53 -24.74 -45.45
C PRO A 585 17.61 -23.29 -44.96
N ALA A 586 18.31 -22.45 -45.72
CA ALA A 586 18.67 -21.08 -45.33
C ALA A 586 17.44 -20.25 -44.93
N GLY A 587 16.33 -20.41 -45.66
CA GLY A 587 15.07 -19.73 -45.36
C GLY A 587 14.49 -20.11 -44.00
N ALA A 588 14.55 -21.39 -43.62
CA ALA A 588 14.04 -21.86 -42.34
C ALA A 588 14.91 -21.37 -41.17
N VAL A 589 16.24 -21.38 -41.33
CA VAL A 589 17.16 -20.83 -40.32
C VAL A 589 16.94 -19.32 -40.15
N MET A 590 16.80 -18.57 -41.25
CA MET A 590 16.50 -17.14 -41.20
C MET A 590 15.15 -16.87 -40.53
N ALA A 591 14.11 -17.65 -40.85
CA ALA A 591 12.80 -17.50 -40.23
C ALA A 591 12.86 -17.77 -38.72
N ALA A 592 13.56 -18.83 -38.29
CA ALA A 592 13.75 -19.17 -36.88
C ALA A 592 14.51 -18.10 -36.10
N VAL A 593 15.63 -17.62 -36.65
CA VAL A 593 16.44 -16.54 -36.04
C VAL A 593 15.63 -15.26 -35.94
N THR A 594 14.88 -14.90 -36.98
CA THR A 594 14.08 -13.67 -37.01
C THR A 594 12.91 -13.72 -36.04
N ALA A 595 12.18 -14.85 -35.98
CA ALA A 595 11.11 -15.06 -35.00
C ALA A 595 11.65 -14.96 -33.57
N SER A 596 12.75 -15.65 -33.27
CA SER A 596 13.40 -15.63 -31.96
C SER A 596 13.90 -14.24 -31.59
N ALA A 597 14.46 -13.49 -32.55
CA ALA A 597 14.93 -12.12 -32.33
C ALA A 597 13.78 -11.16 -31.98
N PHE A 598 12.66 -11.23 -32.70
CA PHE A 598 11.48 -10.40 -32.39
C PHE A 598 10.89 -10.73 -31.01
N ASN A 599 10.74 -12.02 -30.70
CA ASN A 599 10.20 -12.45 -29.41
C ASN A 599 11.12 -12.07 -28.24
N LEU A 600 12.44 -12.25 -28.37
CA LEU A 600 13.41 -11.82 -27.36
C LEU A 600 13.46 -10.30 -27.22
N ALA A 601 13.37 -9.55 -28.32
CA ALA A 601 13.28 -8.09 -28.28
C ALA A 601 12.01 -7.64 -27.54
N TYR A 602 10.88 -8.33 -27.74
CA TYR A 602 9.65 -8.07 -26.99
C TYR A 602 9.81 -8.38 -25.50
N ALA A 603 10.36 -9.54 -25.14
CA ALA A 603 10.60 -9.92 -23.74
C ALA A 603 11.54 -8.92 -23.01
N VAL A 604 12.60 -8.46 -23.69
CA VAL A 604 13.50 -7.43 -23.17
C VAL A 604 12.78 -6.09 -23.05
N GLY A 605 11.97 -5.70 -24.04
CA GLY A 605 11.15 -4.49 -24.00
C GLY A 605 10.19 -4.49 -22.82
N LEU A 606 9.49 -5.60 -22.58
CA LEU A 606 8.59 -5.79 -21.45
C LEU A 606 9.33 -5.68 -20.12
N ALA A 607 10.49 -6.34 -19.98
CA ALA A 607 11.33 -6.25 -18.78
C ALA A 607 11.84 -4.82 -18.53
N LEU A 608 12.17 -4.07 -19.59
CA LEU A 608 12.57 -2.67 -19.48
C LEU A 608 11.40 -1.78 -19.05
N VAL A 609 10.21 -1.99 -19.61
CA VAL A 609 9.00 -1.28 -19.16
C VAL A 609 8.74 -1.56 -17.69
N PHE A 610 8.86 -2.80 -17.27
CA PHE A 610 8.70 -3.19 -15.88
C PHE A 610 9.72 -2.53 -14.94
N ALA A 611 10.99 -2.46 -15.36
CA ALA A 611 12.07 -1.92 -14.56
C ALA A 611 12.14 -0.38 -14.53
N LEU A 612 11.51 0.29 -15.51
CA LEU A 612 11.61 1.74 -15.69
C LEU A 612 10.31 2.48 -15.39
N SER A 613 9.16 1.80 -15.42
CA SER A 613 7.87 2.40 -15.12
C SER A 613 7.62 2.34 -13.61
N ASP A 614 7.08 3.42 -13.07
CA ASP A 614 6.62 3.44 -11.68
C ASP A 614 5.50 2.39 -11.47
N PRO A 615 5.31 1.91 -10.22
CA PRO A 615 4.29 0.90 -9.92
C PRO A 615 2.89 1.28 -10.40
N MET A 616 2.54 2.57 -10.32
CA MET A 616 1.22 3.06 -10.71
C MET A 616 0.98 2.94 -12.21
N THR A 617 1.95 3.38 -13.01
CA THR A 617 1.89 3.22 -14.46
C THR A 617 1.72 1.75 -14.84
N ARG A 618 2.48 0.83 -14.21
CA ARG A 618 2.39 -0.62 -14.47
C ARG A 618 1.04 -1.22 -14.08
N ALA A 619 0.43 -0.69 -13.02
CA ALA A 619 -0.87 -1.10 -12.54
C ALA A 619 -2.00 -0.71 -13.52
N LEU A 620 -1.89 0.47 -14.14
CA LEU A 620 -2.91 1.02 -15.04
C LEU A 620 -2.73 0.63 -16.51
N GLY A 621 -1.50 0.31 -16.93
CA GLY A 621 -1.24 -0.06 -18.30
C GLY A 621 0.22 0.03 -18.73
N ILE A 622 0.42 0.23 -20.03
CA ILE A 622 1.75 0.30 -20.63
C ILE A 622 2.05 1.77 -20.99
N PRO A 623 3.27 2.30 -20.75
CA PRO A 623 3.61 3.64 -21.21
C PRO A 623 3.36 3.80 -22.72
N ALA A 624 2.67 4.85 -23.14
CA ALA A 624 2.33 5.07 -24.55
C ALA A 624 3.57 5.16 -25.46
N ALA A 625 4.71 5.57 -24.91
CA ALA A 625 6.00 5.57 -25.62
C ALA A 625 6.48 4.17 -26.01
N ALA A 626 5.98 3.14 -25.33
CA ALA A 626 6.33 1.75 -25.56
C ALA A 626 5.49 1.09 -26.68
N TRP A 627 4.49 1.77 -27.25
CA TRP A 627 3.61 1.21 -28.29
C TRP A 627 4.34 0.51 -29.45
N PRO A 628 5.51 0.98 -29.98
CA PRO A 628 6.16 0.29 -31.10
C PRO A 628 6.61 -1.13 -30.75
N MET A 629 6.87 -1.39 -29.46
CA MET A 629 7.24 -2.72 -28.99
C MET A 629 6.08 -3.71 -29.09
N LEU A 630 4.83 -3.24 -29.00
CA LEU A 630 3.63 -4.08 -29.07
C LEU A 630 3.46 -4.73 -30.46
N LEU A 631 4.12 -4.20 -31.49
CA LEU A 631 4.16 -4.80 -32.83
C LEU A 631 5.13 -5.97 -32.97
N LEU A 632 6.14 -6.07 -32.10
CA LEU A 632 7.17 -7.12 -32.14
C LEU A 632 6.60 -8.55 -32.04
N PRO A 633 5.68 -8.88 -31.13
CA PRO A 633 5.15 -10.23 -31.05
C PRO A 633 4.37 -10.62 -32.31
N PHE A 634 3.69 -9.69 -32.98
CA PHE A 634 3.01 -9.97 -34.25
C PHE A 634 4.01 -10.30 -35.38
N ALA A 635 5.11 -9.56 -35.46
CA ALA A 635 6.19 -9.90 -36.38
C ALA A 635 6.80 -11.27 -36.06
N GLY A 636 6.99 -11.57 -34.77
CA GLY A 636 7.42 -12.88 -34.28
C GLY A 636 6.48 -14.01 -34.71
N ILE A 637 5.17 -13.83 -34.55
CA ILE A 637 4.12 -14.79 -34.95
C ILE A 637 4.16 -15.06 -36.45
N VAL A 638 4.21 -14.01 -37.28
CA VAL A 638 4.28 -14.18 -38.74
C VAL A 638 5.51 -15.00 -39.15
N MET A 639 6.66 -14.72 -38.53
CA MET A 639 7.89 -15.47 -38.80
C MET A 639 7.85 -16.90 -38.24
N ALA A 640 7.18 -17.13 -37.11
CA ALA A 640 6.96 -18.46 -36.56
C ALA A 640 6.04 -19.31 -37.46
N ILE A 641 4.97 -18.73 -38.01
CA ILE A 641 4.09 -19.41 -38.98
C ILE A 641 4.88 -19.76 -40.25
N LEU A 642 5.67 -18.82 -40.78
CA LEU A 642 6.56 -19.09 -41.92
C LEU A 642 7.54 -20.22 -41.61
N LEU A 643 8.14 -20.23 -40.41
CA LEU A 643 9.03 -21.29 -39.97
C LEU A 643 8.32 -22.66 -39.97
N VAL A 644 7.09 -22.74 -39.46
CA VAL A 644 6.31 -24.00 -39.45
C VAL A 644 6.05 -24.49 -40.88
N VAL A 645 5.68 -23.61 -41.80
CA VAL A 645 5.47 -23.97 -43.22
C VAL A 645 6.76 -24.51 -43.85
N LEU A 646 7.88 -23.83 -43.62
CA LEU A 646 9.18 -24.26 -44.14
C LEU A 646 9.66 -25.56 -43.48
N LEU A 647 9.34 -25.76 -42.20
CA LEU A 647 9.66 -26.97 -41.44
C LEU A 647 8.88 -28.18 -41.98
N VAL A 648 7.57 -28.04 -42.22
CA VAL A 648 6.74 -29.10 -42.83
C VAL A 648 7.31 -29.48 -44.19
N ARG A 649 7.64 -28.49 -45.03
CA ARG A 649 8.30 -28.74 -46.32
C ARG A 649 9.62 -29.49 -46.14
N ALA A 650 10.45 -29.07 -45.20
CA ALA A 650 11.75 -29.71 -44.96
C ALA A 650 11.63 -31.16 -44.47
N TRP A 651 10.61 -31.47 -43.65
CA TRP A 651 10.33 -32.84 -43.24
C TRP A 651 9.77 -33.70 -44.37
N VAL A 652 8.90 -33.15 -45.22
CA VAL A 652 8.30 -33.87 -46.36
C VAL A 652 9.29 -34.11 -47.49
N GLN A 653 10.18 -33.14 -47.75
CA GLN A 653 11.15 -33.20 -48.86
C GLN A 653 12.51 -33.76 -48.43
N ASP A 654 12.68 -34.13 -47.16
CA ASP A 654 13.97 -34.51 -46.56
C ASP A 654 15.07 -33.45 -46.75
N ASP A 655 14.69 -32.16 -46.77
CA ASP A 655 15.64 -31.06 -46.92
C ASP A 655 16.48 -30.90 -45.65
N GLY A 656 17.78 -31.16 -45.77
CA GLY A 656 18.78 -31.01 -44.72
C GLY A 656 18.89 -32.18 -43.75
N THR A 657 19.88 -32.10 -42.86
CA THR A 657 20.17 -33.22 -41.94
C THR A 657 19.11 -33.33 -40.85
N LEU A 658 18.94 -34.53 -40.29
CA LEU A 658 18.03 -34.78 -39.16
C LEU A 658 18.27 -33.80 -38.00
N ALA A 659 19.54 -33.49 -37.71
CA ALA A 659 19.90 -32.52 -36.66
C ALA A 659 19.35 -31.11 -36.95
N HIS A 660 19.43 -30.64 -38.20
CA HIS A 660 18.89 -29.32 -38.59
C HIS A 660 17.37 -29.29 -38.42
N ARG A 661 16.69 -30.36 -38.86
CA ARG A 661 15.24 -30.48 -38.72
C ARG A 661 14.79 -30.50 -37.26
N ILE A 662 15.51 -31.19 -36.39
CA ILE A 662 15.24 -31.21 -34.94
C ILE A 662 15.41 -29.81 -34.33
N VAL A 663 16.54 -29.13 -34.59
CA VAL A 663 16.80 -27.79 -34.04
C VAL A 663 15.74 -26.79 -34.49
N LEU A 664 15.34 -26.82 -35.77
CA LEU A 664 14.28 -25.95 -36.30
C LEU A 664 12.90 -26.29 -35.71
N SER A 665 12.59 -27.57 -35.48
CA SER A 665 11.37 -27.98 -34.76
C SER A 665 11.34 -27.43 -33.33
N VAL A 666 12.46 -27.52 -32.61
CA VAL A 666 12.59 -26.97 -31.25
C VAL A 666 12.46 -25.45 -31.26
N SER A 667 13.03 -24.77 -32.27
CA SER A 667 12.92 -23.32 -32.44
C SER A 667 11.47 -22.87 -32.68
N ALA A 668 10.74 -23.63 -33.51
CA ALA A 668 9.32 -23.41 -33.76
C ALA A 668 8.49 -23.62 -32.49
N ALA A 669 8.77 -24.69 -31.73
CA ALA A 669 8.11 -24.96 -30.45
C ALA A 669 8.37 -23.84 -29.43
N GLY A 670 9.60 -23.32 -29.33
CA GLY A 670 9.92 -22.20 -28.45
C GLY A 670 9.17 -20.91 -28.83
N SER A 671 9.11 -20.59 -30.12
CA SER A 671 8.42 -19.37 -30.60
C SER A 671 6.90 -19.44 -30.44
N LEU A 672 6.30 -20.60 -30.74
CA LEU A 672 4.88 -20.85 -30.54
C LEU A 672 4.52 -20.92 -29.05
N GLY A 673 5.35 -21.58 -28.25
CA GLY A 673 5.18 -21.67 -26.80
C GLY A 673 5.16 -20.29 -26.14
N PHE A 674 6.05 -19.40 -26.55
CA PHE A 674 6.03 -18.01 -26.08
C PHE A 674 4.80 -17.25 -26.53
N THR A 675 4.34 -17.46 -27.77
CA THR A 675 3.08 -16.85 -28.24
C THR A 675 1.88 -17.29 -27.39
N VAL A 676 1.78 -18.60 -27.10
CA VAL A 676 0.74 -19.15 -26.23
C VAL A 676 0.86 -18.57 -24.82
N TRP A 677 2.09 -18.44 -24.31
CA TRP A 677 2.35 -17.82 -23.02
C TRP A 677 1.88 -16.36 -23.00
N LEU A 678 2.17 -15.56 -24.03
CA LEU A 678 1.68 -14.18 -24.14
C LEU A 678 0.15 -14.10 -24.19
N LEU A 679 -0.51 -15.01 -24.93
CA LEU A 679 -1.97 -15.07 -25.01
C LEU A 679 -2.58 -15.37 -23.64
N ALA A 680 -2.01 -16.33 -22.91
CA ALA A 680 -2.49 -16.74 -21.60
C ALA A 680 -2.47 -15.61 -20.56
N HIS A 681 -1.56 -14.63 -20.72
CA HIS A 681 -1.42 -13.50 -19.80
C HIS A 681 -1.96 -12.18 -20.40
N GLY A 682 -2.66 -12.23 -21.54
CA GLY A 682 -3.23 -11.03 -22.17
C GLY A 682 -2.21 -10.03 -22.72
N LEU A 683 -0.96 -10.45 -22.95
CA LEU A 683 0.15 -9.60 -23.42
C LEU A 683 0.23 -9.46 -24.95
N LEU A 684 -0.79 -9.92 -25.68
CA LEU A 684 -0.93 -9.76 -27.13
C LEU A 684 -2.03 -8.76 -27.43
N MET A 685 -1.68 -7.47 -27.39
CA MET A 685 -2.59 -6.34 -27.55
C MET A 685 -2.19 -5.48 -28.76
N LEU A 686 -3.18 -4.88 -29.42
CA LEU A 686 -3.02 -3.96 -30.56
C LEU A 686 -3.78 -2.66 -30.34
#